data_AF-A0A267HUE1-F1
#
_entry.id   AF-A0A267HUE1-F1
#
_cell.length_a   1.000
_cell.length_b   1.000
_cell.length_c   1.000
_cell.angle_alpha   90.00
_cell.angle_beta   90.00
_cell.angle_gamma   90.00
#
_symmetry.space_group_name_H-M   'P 1'
#
loop_
_entity.id
_entity.type
_entity.pdbx_description
1 polymer ?
#
loop_
_entity_poly.entity_id
_entity_poly.type
_entity_poly.pdbx_seq_one_letter_code
_entity_poly.pdbx_strand_id
1 'polypeptide(L)'
;MLTPFEITNTRVFSRLEKQMIWQKPQSHQTSEVEIRVASEIKNNWDDSEMKIMNVLLEGDAGSGKTQLAKALSYDLQLPYTKVTCFADMDKSDVFGALLPVVTTDDESDGELLEAIYQTDSLDAVLKLIAQHYSITIEQAKTRLKELIERIDRNEQEVVHYKFYPSEIVRAIEKGYLLEIQEPTVIRDASVLVALNSALEPNGMLNLPTGVIKRHPDCVIVITTNRNYQGNRPLNESLRDRMQHAERMDLPALEVMVERAVAKTGVTNLAVATKMAEVIRLLDETAKANAIKGVAGMRSYFYWVNTFKQGQDIFESLYPKVIYKLTTEPSEITLLQEALDDSKLLILLREALNPNPTEALKDIKGRKISAAEADLRNITEEAESEAVLASLATEDKDSSLDTSDSTSDRQSPKEQSINSSNEKQAEMAGEKAAHDGASHVGKESDEGISSEQNVDIKAYEKKEKELRKELNKTARATMKGTIHEKEGLILQRPTFTKQDMKEAAVLNQSITPVVDRLVKKIADILENEQSEVYGKGKYSGTRFDASRVAYGDYRTFDKKTPPHEKPSLALAVRIDESGSMLKDNRIDSARLAALAVASFAKKMSIPLMIYGDTADLSSREKTSIYSYKEFEDDFRYLEAKLVTMKPRQNNRDGVPLRLLSQKLAAENATTKLLINISDGQPKALPDYTGDKAKNDIQTVMNEFERQGVIYLAAAIGDDKEAIKNIFGSQRFIDIGDLTTFPEDLIQLISRYL
;
A
#
# COMPACT_ATOMS: atom_id res chain seq x y z
N MET A 1 40.71 -20.05 -15.02
CA MET A 1 40.95 -20.96 -13.88
C MET A 1 39.67 -21.72 -13.64
N LEU A 2 39.73 -22.98 -13.21
CA LEU A 2 38.55 -23.70 -12.72
C LEU A 2 38.19 -23.14 -11.33
N THR A 3 36.90 -23.11 -10.99
CA THR A 3 36.43 -22.59 -9.71
C THR A 3 36.47 -23.69 -8.63
N PRO A 4 36.82 -23.38 -7.37
CA PRO A 4 36.91 -24.40 -6.32
C PRO A 4 35.56 -25.01 -5.92
N PHE A 5 34.46 -24.39 -6.37
CA PHE A 5 33.08 -24.80 -6.11
C PHE A 5 32.41 -25.52 -7.30
N GLU A 6 33.17 -25.89 -8.34
CA GLU A 6 32.63 -26.58 -9.51
C GLU A 6 31.93 -27.90 -9.12
N ILE A 7 30.69 -28.07 -9.58
CA ILE A 7 29.82 -29.20 -9.24
C ILE A 7 29.54 -30.16 -10.41
N THR A 8 29.88 -29.77 -11.65
CA THR A 8 29.51 -30.50 -12.87
C THR A 8 30.71 -31.00 -13.69
N ASN A 9 31.81 -31.37 -13.03
CA ASN A 9 33.08 -31.80 -13.65
C ASN A 9 32.95 -32.93 -14.69
N THR A 10 31.87 -33.73 -14.63
CA THR A 10 31.58 -34.86 -15.53
C THR A 10 30.68 -34.50 -16.72
N ARG A 11 30.10 -33.29 -16.75
CA ARG A 11 29.03 -32.93 -17.68
C ARG A 11 29.53 -32.16 -18.91
N VAL A 12 29.19 -32.67 -20.10
CA VAL A 12 29.57 -32.05 -21.37
C VAL A 12 28.49 -31.06 -21.84
N PHE A 13 28.64 -29.79 -21.45
CA PHE A 13 27.80 -28.71 -21.95
C PHE A 13 28.04 -28.39 -23.44
N SER A 14 26.96 -28.08 -24.17
CA SER A 14 26.97 -27.58 -25.54
C SER A 14 27.61 -26.18 -25.66
N ARG A 15 27.82 -25.69 -26.89
CA ARG A 15 28.38 -24.35 -27.14
C ARG A 15 27.48 -23.24 -26.57
N LEU A 16 26.16 -23.40 -26.64
CA LEU A 16 25.19 -22.42 -26.11
C LEU A 16 25.15 -22.46 -24.58
N GLU A 17 25.08 -23.64 -23.95
CA GLU A 17 25.14 -23.78 -22.49
C GLU A 17 26.43 -23.17 -21.90
N LYS A 18 27.57 -23.36 -22.56
CA LYS A 18 28.86 -22.74 -22.16
C LYS A 18 28.87 -21.21 -22.27
N GLN A 19 28.04 -20.64 -23.15
CA GLN A 19 27.85 -19.18 -23.24
C GLN A 19 26.83 -18.66 -22.21
N MET A 20 25.99 -19.54 -21.64
CA MET A 20 25.07 -19.22 -20.54
C MET A 20 25.74 -19.29 -19.16
N ILE A 21 26.91 -19.91 -19.01
CA ILE A 21 27.70 -19.83 -17.76
C ILE A 21 28.18 -18.38 -17.60
N TRP A 22 27.64 -17.66 -16.62
CA TRP A 22 27.96 -16.25 -16.44
C TRP A 22 29.43 -16.05 -16.08
N GLN A 23 30.00 -14.93 -16.50
CA GLN A 23 31.41 -14.59 -16.28
C GLN A 23 31.52 -13.37 -15.36
N LYS A 24 32.28 -13.49 -14.27
CA LYS A 24 32.51 -12.37 -13.32
C LYS A 24 33.23 -11.22 -14.04
N PRO A 25 32.64 -10.01 -14.11
CA PRO A 25 33.31 -8.84 -14.67
C PRO A 25 34.43 -8.37 -13.74
N GLN A 26 35.40 -7.62 -14.27
CA GLN A 26 36.56 -7.10 -13.51
C GLN A 26 36.20 -6.21 -12.30
N SER A 27 34.95 -5.69 -12.26
CA SER A 27 34.42 -4.87 -11.17
C SER A 27 33.55 -5.64 -10.17
N HIS A 28 33.48 -6.98 -10.26
CA HIS A 28 32.80 -7.83 -9.29
C HIS A 28 33.73 -8.14 -8.11
N GLN A 29 33.37 -7.66 -6.91
CA GLN A 29 34.04 -8.06 -5.68
C GLN A 29 33.31 -9.24 -5.04
N THR A 30 33.97 -10.39 -5.05
CA THR A 30 33.51 -11.64 -4.43
C THR A 30 33.20 -11.42 -2.96
N SER A 31 31.98 -11.74 -2.52
CA SER A 31 31.56 -11.53 -1.13
C SER A 31 31.74 -12.76 -0.23
N GLU A 32 31.84 -12.55 1.09
CA GLU A 32 31.83 -13.65 2.06
C GLU A 32 30.57 -14.53 1.94
N VAL A 33 29.42 -13.90 1.68
CA VAL A 33 28.13 -14.56 1.45
C VAL A 33 28.17 -15.45 0.20
N GLU A 34 28.75 -14.94 -0.89
CA GLU A 34 28.93 -15.67 -2.14
C GLU A 34 29.84 -16.89 -1.97
N ILE A 35 30.95 -16.74 -1.25
CA ILE A 35 31.83 -17.85 -0.86
C ILE A 35 31.08 -18.85 0.03
N ARG A 36 30.32 -18.38 1.02
CA ARG A 36 29.53 -19.22 1.93
C ARG A 36 28.54 -20.09 1.14
N VAL A 37 27.64 -19.48 0.38
CA VAL A 37 26.60 -20.19 -0.39
C VAL A 37 27.21 -21.15 -1.41
N ALA A 38 28.26 -20.74 -2.14
CA ALA A 38 28.94 -21.63 -3.09
C ALA A 38 29.61 -22.82 -2.39
N SER A 39 30.25 -22.61 -1.23
CA SER A 39 30.85 -23.68 -0.44
C SER A 39 29.81 -24.62 0.17
N GLU A 40 28.66 -24.10 0.61
CA GLU A 40 27.59 -24.89 1.23
C GLU A 40 26.90 -25.79 0.21
N ILE A 41 26.61 -25.26 -0.98
CA ILE A 41 26.11 -26.04 -2.13
C ILE A 41 27.14 -27.12 -2.51
N LYS A 42 28.43 -26.76 -2.62
CA LYS A 42 29.48 -27.71 -3.02
C LYS A 42 29.69 -28.83 -2.00
N ASN A 43 29.71 -28.51 -0.71
CA ASN A 43 29.96 -29.48 0.37
C ASN A 43 28.82 -30.50 0.51
N ASN A 44 27.58 -30.11 0.21
CA ASN A 44 26.41 -31.00 0.28
C ASN A 44 26.00 -31.56 -1.10
N TRP A 45 26.82 -31.38 -2.15
CA TRP A 45 26.40 -31.65 -3.54
C TRP A 45 26.16 -33.13 -3.85
N ASP A 46 26.98 -33.99 -3.26
CA ASP A 46 27.00 -35.44 -3.51
C ASP A 46 26.21 -36.23 -2.43
N ASP A 47 25.61 -35.53 -1.46
CA ASP A 47 24.68 -36.12 -0.48
C ASP A 47 23.29 -36.31 -1.13
N SER A 48 22.64 -37.45 -0.90
CA SER A 48 21.34 -37.76 -1.51
C SER A 48 20.12 -37.23 -0.75
N GLU A 49 20.26 -36.86 0.52
CA GLU A 49 19.17 -36.39 1.39
C GLU A 49 19.32 -34.90 1.74
N MET A 50 20.55 -34.46 2.02
CA MET A 50 20.86 -33.09 2.47
C MET A 50 21.22 -32.12 1.33
N LYS A 51 21.00 -32.49 0.07
CA LYS A 51 21.45 -31.71 -1.10
C LYS A 51 20.82 -30.31 -1.16
N ILE A 52 21.65 -29.28 -1.06
CA ILE A 52 21.24 -27.88 -1.21
C ILE A 52 21.06 -27.57 -2.70
N MET A 53 19.80 -27.41 -3.13
CA MET A 53 19.45 -27.12 -4.52
C MET A 53 18.48 -25.93 -4.70
N ASN A 54 17.90 -25.42 -3.60
CA ASN A 54 17.04 -24.25 -3.60
C ASN A 54 17.58 -23.20 -2.61
N VAL A 55 17.78 -21.98 -3.09
CA VAL A 55 18.36 -20.87 -2.33
C VAL A 55 17.39 -19.69 -2.33
N LEU A 56 17.05 -19.16 -1.16
CA LEU A 56 16.27 -17.93 -1.00
C LEU A 56 17.17 -16.75 -0.67
N LEU A 57 17.12 -15.70 -1.49
CA LEU A 57 17.80 -14.43 -1.24
C LEU A 57 16.75 -13.35 -0.96
N GLU A 58 16.60 -12.96 0.30
CA GLU A 58 15.53 -12.05 0.76
C GLU A 58 16.11 -10.78 1.38
N GLY A 59 15.85 -9.61 0.78
CA GLY A 59 16.47 -8.36 1.18
C GLY A 59 16.04 -7.18 0.32
N ASP A 60 16.71 -6.04 0.43
CA ASP A 60 16.18 -4.79 -0.12
C ASP A 60 16.47 -4.58 -1.61
N ALA A 61 15.85 -3.54 -2.19
CA ALA A 61 15.93 -3.23 -3.61
C ALA A 61 17.35 -2.79 -4.02
N GLY A 62 18.09 -3.69 -4.68
CA GLY A 62 19.44 -3.42 -5.18
C GLY A 62 20.59 -3.77 -4.23
N SER A 63 20.34 -4.51 -3.14
CA SER A 63 21.38 -5.00 -2.22
C SER A 63 22.39 -5.99 -2.83
N GLY A 64 22.03 -6.63 -3.94
CA GLY A 64 22.95 -7.46 -4.74
C GLY A 64 22.44 -8.85 -5.14
N LYS A 65 21.25 -9.26 -4.67
CA LYS A 65 20.64 -10.59 -4.91
C LYS A 65 20.90 -11.22 -6.29
N THR A 66 20.57 -10.52 -7.37
CA THR A 66 20.78 -10.97 -8.76
C THR A 66 22.25 -11.06 -9.21
N GLN A 67 23.16 -10.31 -8.58
CA GLN A 67 24.60 -10.45 -8.83
C GLN A 67 25.15 -11.68 -8.10
N LEU A 68 24.65 -11.98 -6.89
CA LEU A 68 24.96 -13.22 -6.17
C LEU A 68 24.44 -14.46 -6.94
N ALA A 69 23.19 -14.45 -7.40
CA ALA A 69 22.63 -15.53 -8.24
C ALA A 69 23.46 -15.79 -9.51
N LYS A 70 24.02 -14.74 -10.12
CA LYS A 70 24.92 -14.84 -11.28
C LYS A 70 26.33 -15.30 -10.90
N ALA A 71 26.88 -14.81 -9.79
CA ALA A 71 28.18 -15.27 -9.29
C ALA A 71 28.17 -16.78 -9.02
N LEU A 72 27.08 -17.31 -8.44
CA LEU A 72 26.90 -18.76 -8.26
C LEU A 72 26.93 -19.54 -9.58
N SER A 73 26.45 -18.99 -10.70
CA SER A 73 26.59 -19.64 -12.02
C SER A 73 28.05 -19.78 -12.44
N TYR A 74 28.89 -18.76 -12.19
CA TYR A 74 30.33 -18.85 -12.41
C TYR A 74 30.99 -19.82 -11.44
N ASP A 75 30.70 -19.72 -10.14
CA ASP A 75 31.37 -20.51 -9.11
C ASP A 75 31.07 -22.01 -9.21
N LEU A 76 29.81 -22.36 -9.54
CA LEU A 76 29.34 -23.73 -9.73
C LEU A 76 29.59 -24.28 -11.15
N GLN A 77 29.93 -23.41 -12.12
CA GLN A 77 29.99 -23.68 -13.58
C GLN A 77 28.65 -24.14 -14.19
N LEU A 78 27.51 -23.71 -13.63
CA LEU A 78 26.18 -23.99 -14.18
C LEU A 78 25.74 -22.92 -15.20
N PRO A 79 25.09 -23.30 -16.33
CA PRO A 79 24.38 -22.37 -17.19
C PRO A 79 23.34 -21.55 -16.41
N TYR A 80 23.33 -20.23 -16.56
CA TYR A 80 22.36 -19.33 -15.94
C TYR A 80 21.18 -19.05 -16.88
N THR A 81 19.95 -19.19 -16.38
CA THR A 81 18.75 -18.56 -16.95
C THR A 81 17.92 -17.90 -15.85
N LYS A 82 16.96 -17.06 -16.21
CA LYS A 82 16.12 -16.35 -15.25
C LYS A 82 14.70 -16.14 -15.75
N VAL A 83 13.76 -16.03 -14.82
CA VAL A 83 12.42 -15.51 -15.07
C VAL A 83 12.14 -14.35 -14.12
N THR A 84 11.55 -13.28 -14.64
CA THR A 84 11.08 -12.14 -13.85
C THR A 84 9.58 -12.23 -13.75
N CYS A 85 9.08 -12.44 -12.54
CA CYS A 85 7.66 -12.57 -12.28
C CYS A 85 6.97 -11.21 -12.34
N PHE A 86 5.69 -11.22 -12.72
CA PHE A 86 4.85 -10.04 -12.84
C PHE A 86 3.45 -10.32 -12.30
N ALA A 87 2.65 -9.26 -12.10
CA ALA A 87 1.44 -9.35 -11.27
C ALA A 87 0.39 -10.31 -11.82
N ASP A 88 0.17 -10.28 -13.14
CA ASP A 88 -0.84 -11.09 -13.83
C ASP A 88 -0.25 -12.34 -14.51
N MET A 89 0.92 -12.80 -14.05
CA MET A 89 1.61 -14.00 -14.55
C MET A 89 0.78 -15.27 -14.25
N ASP A 90 0.65 -16.15 -15.25
CA ASP A 90 -0.21 -17.33 -15.17
C ASP A 90 0.56 -18.68 -15.29
N LYS A 91 -0.18 -19.79 -15.39
CA LYS A 91 0.42 -21.13 -15.49
C LYS A 91 1.07 -21.41 -16.85
N SER A 92 0.64 -20.74 -17.91
CA SER A 92 1.27 -20.82 -19.24
C SER A 92 2.59 -20.04 -19.29
N ASP A 93 2.73 -18.94 -18.54
CA ASP A 93 4.03 -18.28 -18.35
C ASP A 93 5.02 -19.18 -17.59
N VAL A 94 4.55 -19.85 -16.53
CA VAL A 94 5.39 -20.72 -15.69
C VAL A 94 5.74 -22.04 -16.37
N PHE A 95 4.83 -22.64 -17.14
CA PHE A 95 5.04 -23.97 -17.73
C PHE A 95 5.29 -23.97 -19.25
N GLY A 96 4.83 -22.96 -19.97
CA GLY A 96 4.77 -22.95 -21.42
C GLY A 96 3.35 -23.12 -21.96
N ALA A 97 3.15 -22.76 -23.22
CA ALA A 97 1.86 -22.75 -23.89
C ALA A 97 1.80 -23.73 -25.06
N LEU A 98 0.61 -24.27 -25.34
CA LEU A 98 0.27 -24.88 -26.63
C LEU A 98 -0.17 -23.77 -27.58
N LEU A 99 0.70 -23.40 -28.52
CA LEU A 99 0.41 -22.37 -29.51
C LEU A 99 -0.02 -23.02 -30.83
N PRO A 100 -1.05 -22.50 -31.52
CA PRO A 100 -1.36 -22.90 -32.88
C PRO A 100 -0.26 -22.39 -33.82
N VAL A 101 0.23 -23.27 -34.67
CA VAL A 101 1.21 -23.01 -35.73
C VAL A 101 0.56 -23.38 -37.05
N VAL A 102 0.56 -22.44 -38.00
CA VAL A 102 0.18 -22.70 -39.39
C VAL A 102 1.38 -23.36 -40.08
N THR A 103 1.14 -24.38 -40.89
CA THR A 103 2.20 -25.16 -41.57
C THR A 103 2.78 -24.44 -42.79
N THR A 104 3.26 -23.21 -42.56
CA THR A 104 4.23 -22.50 -43.41
C THR A 104 5.62 -22.51 -42.78
N ASP A 105 5.72 -22.67 -41.45
CA ASP A 105 6.90 -22.33 -40.66
C ASP A 105 7.65 -23.58 -40.11
N ASP A 106 7.88 -24.57 -40.97
CA ASP A 106 8.96 -25.55 -40.73
C ASP A 106 10.30 -24.90 -41.14
N GLU A 107 11.11 -24.55 -40.15
CA GLU A 107 12.36 -23.77 -40.33
C GLU A 107 13.34 -24.38 -41.35
N SER A 108 13.28 -25.69 -41.61
CA SER A 108 14.12 -26.38 -42.61
C SER A 108 13.76 -26.09 -44.06
N ASP A 109 12.51 -25.70 -44.31
CA ASP A 109 11.98 -25.52 -45.66
C ASP A 109 11.84 -24.03 -45.99
N GLY A 110 11.79 -23.14 -44.99
CA GLY A 110 11.79 -21.68 -45.17
C GLY A 110 13.01 -21.12 -45.90
N GLU A 111 14.23 -21.36 -45.38
CA GLU A 111 15.48 -20.93 -46.05
C GLU A 111 15.61 -21.54 -47.46
N LEU A 112 15.15 -22.78 -47.63
CA LEU A 112 15.17 -23.48 -48.92
C LEU A 112 14.21 -22.83 -49.92
N LEU A 113 12.97 -22.54 -49.52
CA LEU A 113 11.96 -21.88 -50.36
C LEU A 113 12.42 -20.48 -50.74
N GLU A 114 12.94 -19.68 -49.81
CA GLU A 114 13.43 -18.34 -50.11
C GLU A 114 14.58 -18.38 -51.13
N ALA A 115 15.55 -19.28 -50.96
CA ALA A 115 16.64 -19.47 -51.92
C ALA A 115 16.15 -20.00 -53.29
N ILE A 116 15.08 -20.81 -53.32
CA ILE A 116 14.43 -21.24 -54.57
C ILE A 116 13.76 -20.05 -55.29
N TYR A 117 13.03 -19.19 -54.57
CA TYR A 117 12.40 -17.99 -55.14
C TYR A 117 13.42 -16.96 -55.65
N GLN A 118 14.63 -16.93 -55.08
CA GLN A 118 15.74 -16.09 -55.55
C GLN A 118 16.50 -16.68 -56.77
N THR A 119 16.07 -17.83 -57.33
CA THR A 119 16.84 -18.57 -58.35
C THR A 119 16.12 -18.72 -59.69
N ASP A 120 16.56 -17.96 -60.70
CA ASP A 120 15.93 -17.87 -62.04
C ASP A 120 15.93 -19.17 -62.90
N SER A 121 16.43 -20.31 -62.42
CA SER A 121 16.49 -21.54 -63.23
C SER A 121 16.42 -22.86 -62.47
N LEU A 122 15.70 -23.83 -63.05
CA LEU A 122 15.49 -25.17 -62.52
C LEU A 122 16.82 -25.90 -62.20
N ASP A 123 17.82 -25.79 -63.06
CA ASP A 123 19.12 -26.44 -62.89
C ASP A 123 19.95 -25.84 -61.74
N ALA A 124 19.70 -24.58 -61.37
CA ALA A 124 20.31 -23.97 -60.19
C ALA A 124 19.54 -24.35 -58.92
N VAL A 125 18.20 -24.33 -58.94
CA VAL A 125 17.33 -24.86 -57.86
C VAL A 125 17.70 -26.30 -57.50
N LEU A 126 17.86 -27.17 -58.49
CA LEU A 126 18.21 -28.58 -58.25
C LEU A 126 19.62 -28.76 -57.68
N LYS A 127 20.58 -27.89 -58.04
CA LYS A 127 21.92 -27.89 -57.43
C LYS A 127 21.87 -27.38 -55.99
N LEU A 128 21.06 -26.36 -55.70
CA LEU A 128 20.89 -25.83 -54.35
C LEU A 128 20.27 -26.88 -53.41
N ILE A 129 19.19 -27.56 -53.85
CA ILE A 129 18.57 -28.67 -53.09
C ILE A 129 19.56 -29.84 -52.91
N ALA A 130 20.30 -30.20 -53.96
CA ALA A 130 21.33 -31.25 -53.89
C ALA A 130 22.45 -30.92 -52.91
N GLN A 131 22.90 -29.66 -52.87
CA GLN A 131 23.96 -29.18 -51.97
C GLN A 131 23.46 -29.07 -50.52
N HIS A 132 22.28 -28.48 -50.29
CA HIS A 132 21.68 -28.30 -48.96
C HIS A 132 21.46 -29.65 -48.26
N TYR A 133 20.92 -30.63 -48.99
CA TYR A 133 20.63 -31.95 -48.43
C TYR A 133 21.71 -33.01 -48.67
N SER A 134 22.82 -32.67 -49.34
CA SER A 134 23.90 -33.61 -49.72
C SER A 134 23.41 -34.86 -50.48
N ILE A 135 22.51 -34.67 -51.45
CA ILE A 135 21.87 -35.73 -52.27
C ILE A 135 22.22 -35.60 -53.76
N THR A 136 21.94 -36.63 -54.56
CA THR A 136 22.15 -36.56 -56.02
C THR A 136 21.12 -35.66 -56.70
N ILE A 137 21.43 -35.17 -57.91
CA ILE A 137 20.52 -34.31 -58.68
C ILE A 137 19.20 -35.02 -59.03
N GLU A 138 19.21 -36.35 -59.20
CA GLU A 138 17.98 -37.13 -59.39
C GLU A 138 17.13 -37.22 -58.12
N GLN A 139 17.77 -37.42 -56.96
CA GLN A 139 17.09 -37.38 -55.66
C GLN A 139 16.55 -35.97 -55.36
N ALA A 140 17.27 -34.91 -55.74
CA ALA A 140 16.80 -33.53 -55.65
C ALA A 140 15.58 -33.27 -56.55
N LYS A 141 15.50 -33.86 -57.75
CA LYS A 141 14.30 -33.81 -58.61
C LYS A 141 13.10 -34.49 -57.95
N THR A 142 13.28 -35.68 -57.37
CA THR A 142 12.21 -36.38 -56.64
C THR A 142 11.72 -35.56 -55.45
N ARG A 143 12.65 -35.02 -54.63
CA ARG A 143 12.30 -34.21 -53.46
C ARG A 143 11.63 -32.88 -53.82
N LEU A 144 12.06 -32.22 -54.90
CA LEU A 144 11.39 -31.02 -55.43
C LEU A 144 9.96 -31.34 -55.90
N LYS A 145 9.76 -32.49 -56.55
CA LYS A 145 8.42 -32.95 -56.94
C LYS A 145 7.55 -33.24 -55.72
N GLU A 146 8.07 -33.90 -54.70
CA GLU A 146 7.36 -34.13 -53.42
C GLU A 146 6.99 -32.82 -52.70
N LEU A 147 7.86 -31.80 -52.76
CA LEU A 147 7.63 -30.49 -52.16
C LEU A 147 6.54 -29.70 -52.92
N ILE A 148 6.58 -29.69 -54.25
CA ILE A 148 5.51 -29.09 -55.09
C ILE A 148 4.19 -29.83 -54.85
N GLU A 149 4.20 -31.16 -54.86
CA GLU A 149 3.00 -31.95 -54.56
C GLU A 149 2.49 -31.81 -53.12
N ARG A 150 3.24 -31.22 -52.18
CA ARG A 150 2.72 -30.83 -50.85
C ARG A 150 2.03 -29.47 -50.91
N ILE A 151 2.64 -28.49 -51.58
CA ILE A 151 2.09 -27.15 -51.78
C ILE A 151 0.74 -27.22 -52.52
N ASP A 152 0.66 -28.03 -53.58
CA ASP A 152 -0.57 -28.28 -54.34
C ASP A 152 -1.63 -29.09 -53.55
N ARG A 153 -1.27 -29.69 -52.40
CA ARG A 153 -2.16 -30.53 -51.56
C ARG A 153 -2.82 -29.78 -50.40
N ASN A 154 -2.81 -28.44 -50.41
CA ASN A 154 -3.47 -27.60 -49.40
C ASN A 154 -5.02 -27.61 -49.48
N GLU A 155 -5.63 -28.80 -49.38
CA GLU A 155 -7.01 -28.93 -48.89
C GLU A 155 -7.00 -29.09 -47.36
N GLN A 156 -7.68 -28.15 -46.68
CA GLN A 156 -7.83 -28.05 -45.21
C GLN A 156 -6.59 -27.55 -44.44
N GLU A 157 -6.71 -26.32 -43.90
CA GLU A 157 -5.79 -25.75 -42.92
C GLU A 157 -5.91 -26.51 -41.58
N VAL A 158 -5.18 -27.61 -41.43
CA VAL A 158 -5.07 -28.32 -40.15
C VAL A 158 -4.25 -27.47 -39.18
N VAL A 159 -4.90 -26.89 -38.16
CA VAL A 159 -4.20 -26.13 -37.13
C VAL A 159 -3.37 -27.07 -36.25
N HIS A 160 -2.06 -27.07 -36.45
CA HIS A 160 -1.13 -27.86 -35.64
C HIS A 160 -0.77 -27.12 -34.35
N TYR A 161 -0.87 -27.79 -33.20
CA TYR A 161 -0.51 -27.20 -31.91
C TYR A 161 0.90 -27.63 -31.49
N LYS A 162 1.80 -26.65 -31.32
CA LYS A 162 3.19 -26.86 -30.87
C LYS A 162 3.34 -26.35 -29.44
N PHE A 163 3.96 -27.15 -28.57
CA PHE A 163 4.20 -26.76 -27.19
C PHE A 163 5.52 -25.99 -27.08
N TYR A 164 5.48 -24.80 -26.50
CA TYR A 164 6.63 -23.94 -26.26
C TYR A 164 6.94 -23.92 -24.76
N PRO A 165 7.92 -24.71 -24.26
CA PRO A 165 8.26 -24.76 -22.84
C PRO A 165 8.85 -23.43 -22.35
N SER A 166 8.49 -23.04 -21.13
CA SER A 166 9.04 -21.86 -20.44
C SER A 166 10.53 -22.03 -20.09
N GLU A 167 11.19 -20.93 -19.72
CA GLU A 167 12.56 -20.98 -19.19
C GLU A 167 12.66 -21.75 -17.85
N ILE A 168 11.58 -21.75 -17.05
CA ILE A 168 11.51 -22.57 -15.82
C ILE A 168 11.57 -24.05 -16.19
N VAL A 169 10.77 -24.50 -17.16
CA VAL A 169 10.77 -25.89 -17.64
C VAL A 169 12.13 -26.27 -18.23
N ARG A 170 12.70 -25.42 -19.10
CA ARG A 170 14.02 -25.66 -19.72
C ARG A 170 15.12 -25.81 -18.66
N ALA A 171 15.10 -24.99 -17.61
CA ALA A 171 16.09 -25.05 -16.54
C ALA A 171 15.96 -26.30 -15.67
N ILE A 172 14.74 -26.74 -15.39
CA ILE A 172 14.44 -27.95 -14.61
C ILE A 172 14.80 -29.20 -15.40
N GLU A 173 14.45 -29.27 -16.68
CA GLU A 173 14.77 -30.37 -17.59
C GLU A 173 16.27 -30.50 -17.84
N LYS A 174 16.96 -29.37 -18.07
CA LYS A 174 18.38 -29.35 -18.45
C LYS A 174 19.32 -29.07 -17.28
N GLY A 175 18.86 -29.03 -16.04
CA GLY A 175 19.73 -28.80 -14.87
C GLY A 175 20.58 -27.55 -14.99
N TYR A 176 19.93 -26.41 -15.13
CA TYR A 176 20.56 -25.09 -15.11
C TYR A 176 20.46 -24.46 -13.72
N LEU A 177 21.17 -23.34 -13.52
CA LEU A 177 20.88 -22.40 -12.44
C LEU A 177 19.76 -21.45 -12.90
N LEU A 178 18.58 -21.56 -12.27
CA LEU A 178 17.40 -20.75 -12.53
C LEU A 178 17.26 -19.65 -11.47
N GLU A 179 17.33 -18.37 -11.86
CA GLU A 179 16.92 -17.27 -10.97
C GLU A 179 15.43 -16.94 -11.17
N ILE A 180 14.60 -17.16 -10.14
CA ILE A 180 13.19 -16.73 -10.11
C ILE A 180 13.13 -15.38 -9.37
N GLN A 181 12.92 -14.31 -10.12
CA GLN A 181 12.96 -12.94 -9.62
C GLN A 181 11.56 -12.45 -9.24
N GLU A 182 11.43 -12.02 -7.99
CA GLU A 182 10.25 -11.35 -7.41
C GLU A 182 8.93 -12.15 -7.51
N PRO A 183 8.90 -13.47 -7.22
CA PRO A 183 7.68 -14.30 -7.30
C PRO A 183 6.54 -13.84 -6.38
N THR A 184 6.88 -13.07 -5.34
CA THR A 184 5.94 -12.38 -4.43
C THR A 184 5.03 -11.35 -5.12
N VAL A 185 5.35 -10.95 -6.36
CA VAL A 185 4.52 -10.05 -7.18
C VAL A 185 3.28 -10.78 -7.76
N ILE A 186 3.33 -12.11 -7.94
CA ILE A 186 2.28 -12.87 -8.64
C ILE A 186 0.95 -12.85 -7.86
N ARG A 187 -0.14 -12.45 -8.53
CA ARG A 187 -1.49 -12.38 -7.95
C ARG A 187 -2.19 -13.73 -7.84
N ASP A 188 -1.92 -14.70 -8.71
CA ASP A 188 -2.44 -16.06 -8.55
C ASP A 188 -1.51 -16.92 -7.68
N ALA A 189 -1.92 -17.16 -6.44
CA ALA A 189 -1.22 -18.08 -5.53
C ALA A 189 -1.16 -19.52 -6.07
N SER A 190 -2.08 -19.91 -6.97
CA SER A 190 -2.09 -21.23 -7.59
C SER A 190 -0.97 -21.46 -8.60
N VAL A 191 -0.36 -20.38 -9.13
CA VAL A 191 0.87 -20.42 -9.94
C VAL A 191 2.07 -20.71 -9.04
N LEU A 192 2.18 -20.02 -7.90
CA LEU A 192 3.22 -20.23 -6.90
C LEU A 192 3.18 -21.63 -6.29
N VAL A 193 1.98 -22.14 -5.95
CA VAL A 193 1.80 -23.51 -5.46
C VAL A 193 2.21 -24.55 -6.51
N ALA A 194 2.06 -24.26 -7.80
CA ALA A 194 2.45 -25.18 -8.86
C ALA A 194 3.99 -25.31 -9.02
N LEU A 195 4.78 -24.40 -8.43
CA LEU A 195 6.23 -24.53 -8.31
C LEU A 195 6.69 -25.43 -7.14
N ASN A 196 5.82 -25.76 -6.17
CA ASN A 196 6.19 -26.60 -5.02
C ASN A 196 6.80 -27.95 -5.47
N SER A 197 6.18 -28.60 -6.46
CA SER A 197 6.63 -29.90 -7.00
C SER A 197 7.89 -29.81 -7.85
N ALA A 198 8.28 -28.62 -8.33
CA ALA A 198 9.56 -28.37 -8.99
C ALA A 198 10.70 -28.17 -7.97
N LEU A 199 10.38 -27.69 -6.76
CA LEU A 199 11.34 -27.41 -5.70
C LEU A 199 11.71 -28.66 -4.89
N GLU A 200 10.94 -29.73 -4.94
CA GLU A 200 11.28 -30.99 -4.24
C GLU A 200 12.50 -31.69 -4.88
N PRO A 201 13.35 -32.41 -4.11
CA PRO A 201 14.58 -33.02 -4.64
C PRO A 201 14.35 -34.04 -5.76
N ASN A 202 13.33 -34.90 -5.60
CA ASN A 202 12.82 -35.81 -6.64
C ASN A 202 11.64 -35.20 -7.41
N GLY A 203 11.65 -33.87 -7.56
CA GLY A 203 10.53 -33.09 -8.08
C GLY A 203 10.11 -33.49 -9.49
N MET A 204 8.80 -33.38 -9.74
CA MET A 204 8.18 -33.66 -11.04
C MET A 204 7.22 -32.54 -11.42
N LEU A 205 7.29 -32.12 -12.68
CA LEU A 205 6.53 -31.02 -13.24
C LEU A 205 5.61 -31.57 -14.32
N ASN A 206 4.30 -31.50 -14.06
CA ASN A 206 3.25 -32.03 -14.92
C ASN A 206 2.87 -31.01 -16.00
N LEU A 207 3.08 -31.36 -17.27
CA LEU A 207 2.76 -30.56 -18.45
C LEU A 207 1.62 -31.18 -19.26
N PRO A 208 0.95 -30.40 -20.13
CA PRO A 208 0.02 -30.95 -21.13
C PRO A 208 0.67 -32.00 -22.07
N THR A 209 1.99 -31.96 -22.22
CA THR A 209 2.80 -32.84 -23.07
C THR A 209 3.38 -34.07 -22.36
N GLY A 210 3.29 -34.17 -21.02
CA GLY A 210 3.89 -35.26 -20.25
C GLY A 210 4.41 -34.82 -18.87
N VAL A 211 5.26 -35.63 -18.26
CA VAL A 211 5.86 -35.32 -16.94
C VAL A 211 7.36 -35.16 -17.09
N ILE A 212 7.87 -33.98 -16.73
CA ILE A 212 9.31 -33.71 -16.67
C ILE A 212 9.80 -33.93 -15.24
N LYS A 213 10.90 -34.66 -15.07
CA LYS A 213 11.59 -34.80 -13.78
C LYS A 213 12.61 -33.69 -13.62
N ARG A 214 12.82 -33.23 -12.38
CA ARG A 214 13.92 -32.32 -12.06
C ARG A 214 15.27 -33.00 -12.35
N HIS A 215 16.12 -32.32 -13.11
CA HIS A 215 17.50 -32.74 -13.32
C HIS A 215 18.29 -32.62 -12.00
N PRO A 216 19.14 -33.60 -11.62
CA PRO A 216 19.87 -33.59 -10.34
C PRO A 216 20.86 -32.42 -10.18
N ASP A 217 21.21 -31.75 -11.28
CA ASP A 217 22.05 -30.54 -11.30
C ASP A 217 21.26 -29.21 -11.27
N CYS A 218 19.92 -29.24 -11.24
CA CYS A 218 19.13 -28.02 -11.26
C CYS A 218 19.23 -27.29 -9.92
N VAL A 219 19.75 -26.04 -9.94
CA VAL A 219 19.80 -25.14 -8.78
C VAL A 219 18.81 -24.01 -9.01
N ILE A 220 17.93 -23.75 -8.05
CA ILE A 220 16.89 -22.71 -8.14
C ILE A 220 17.19 -21.63 -7.10
N VAL A 221 17.39 -20.38 -7.56
CA VAL A 221 17.63 -19.22 -6.70
C VAL A 221 16.42 -18.30 -6.76
N ILE A 222 15.65 -18.24 -5.67
CA ILE A 222 14.54 -17.28 -5.53
C ILE A 222 15.11 -15.96 -5.01
N THR A 223 14.85 -14.85 -5.69
CA THR A 223 15.23 -13.51 -5.23
C THR A 223 13.97 -12.67 -4.99
N THR A 224 13.84 -12.05 -3.80
CA THR A 224 12.68 -11.19 -3.51
C THR A 224 13.02 -9.94 -2.68
N ASN A 225 12.16 -8.92 -2.80
CA ASN A 225 12.25 -7.63 -2.13
C ASN A 225 11.38 -7.62 -0.87
N ARG A 226 11.96 -7.21 0.26
CA ARG A 226 11.22 -6.92 1.51
C ARG A 226 10.38 -5.65 1.32
N ASN A 227 9.21 -5.60 1.96
CA ASN A 227 8.31 -4.43 2.08
C ASN A 227 7.93 -3.66 0.79
N TYR A 228 8.08 -4.28 -0.38
CA TYR A 228 7.79 -3.65 -1.68
C TYR A 228 6.28 -3.56 -1.93
N GLN A 229 5.80 -2.46 -2.54
CA GLN A 229 4.38 -2.28 -2.81
C GLN A 229 3.85 -3.35 -3.78
N GLY A 230 2.68 -3.91 -3.48
CA GLY A 230 2.05 -4.97 -4.28
C GLY A 230 2.59 -6.39 -4.03
N ASN A 231 3.69 -6.55 -3.28
CA ASN A 231 4.22 -7.88 -2.97
C ASN A 231 3.42 -8.55 -1.84
N ARG A 232 3.00 -9.79 -2.09
CA ARG A 232 2.48 -10.70 -1.06
C ARG A 232 3.63 -11.39 -0.31
N PRO A 233 3.44 -11.82 0.94
CA PRO A 233 4.43 -12.67 1.62
C PRO A 233 4.66 -13.96 0.83
N LEU A 234 5.92 -14.43 0.79
CA LEU A 234 6.25 -15.72 0.18
C LEU A 234 5.53 -16.84 0.94
N ASN A 235 4.76 -17.66 0.20
CA ASN A 235 4.01 -18.79 0.76
C ASN A 235 4.91 -19.69 1.63
N GLU A 236 4.43 -20.04 2.83
CA GLU A 236 5.12 -20.92 3.78
C GLU A 236 5.56 -22.24 3.13
N SER A 237 4.73 -22.83 2.25
CA SER A 237 5.08 -24.07 1.54
C SER A 237 6.26 -23.92 0.58
N LEU A 238 6.50 -22.73 0.05
CA LEU A 238 7.69 -22.41 -0.76
C LEU A 238 8.89 -22.14 0.13
N ARG A 239 8.71 -21.40 1.23
CA ARG A 239 9.78 -21.06 2.17
C ARG A 239 10.38 -22.31 2.83
N ASP A 240 9.53 -23.26 3.22
CA ASP A 240 9.91 -24.56 3.79
C ASP A 240 10.72 -25.45 2.82
N ARG A 241 10.56 -25.24 1.50
CA ARG A 241 11.32 -25.97 0.45
C ARG A 241 12.69 -25.35 0.13
N MET A 242 13.12 -24.30 0.83
CA MET A 242 14.43 -23.66 0.64
C MET A 242 15.46 -24.29 1.59
N GLN A 243 16.45 -25.03 1.08
CA GLN A 243 17.49 -25.61 1.95
C GLN A 243 18.44 -24.53 2.50
N HIS A 244 18.61 -23.42 1.79
CA HIS A 244 19.40 -22.27 2.24
C HIS A 244 18.62 -20.96 2.08
N ALA A 245 18.73 -20.04 3.06
CA ALA A 245 18.08 -18.73 3.01
C ALA A 245 18.96 -17.64 3.64
N GLU A 246 19.32 -16.62 2.85
CA GLU A 246 20.22 -15.52 3.26
C GLU A 246 19.50 -14.17 3.24
N ARG A 247 19.79 -13.33 4.24
CA ARG A 247 19.31 -11.95 4.33
C ARG A 247 20.27 -10.98 3.64
N MET A 248 19.78 -10.29 2.61
CA MET A 248 20.60 -9.43 1.74
C MET A 248 20.29 -7.93 1.96
N ASP A 249 20.87 -7.34 3.00
CA ASP A 249 20.74 -5.92 3.36
C ASP A 249 21.86 -5.06 2.70
N LEU A 250 22.00 -3.79 3.10
CA LEU A 250 23.19 -2.98 2.76
C LEU A 250 24.45 -3.56 3.45
N PRO A 251 25.60 -3.64 2.76
CA PRO A 251 26.85 -4.10 3.36
C PRO A 251 27.51 -2.97 4.19
N ALA A 252 28.54 -3.31 4.97
CA ALA A 252 29.34 -2.34 5.71
C ALA A 252 29.93 -1.24 4.81
N LEU A 253 30.12 -0.03 5.34
CA LEU A 253 30.55 1.16 4.60
C LEU A 253 31.83 0.93 3.78
N GLU A 254 32.81 0.23 4.34
CA GLU A 254 34.07 -0.14 3.67
C GLU A 254 33.81 -0.96 2.38
N VAL A 255 32.94 -1.97 2.48
CA VAL A 255 32.53 -2.83 1.36
C VAL A 255 31.62 -2.06 0.37
N MET A 256 30.85 -1.07 0.83
CA MET A 256 30.15 -0.16 -0.08
C MET A 256 31.16 0.61 -0.94
N VAL A 257 32.13 1.27 -0.30
CA VAL A 257 33.15 2.10 -0.94
C VAL A 257 34.03 1.28 -1.87
N GLU A 258 34.54 0.12 -1.44
CA GLU A 258 35.33 -0.79 -2.26
C GLU A 258 34.60 -1.17 -3.56
N ARG A 259 33.33 -1.59 -3.45
CA ARG A 259 32.49 -1.93 -4.61
C ARG A 259 32.23 -0.72 -5.51
N ALA A 260 32.12 0.49 -4.95
CA ALA A 260 31.96 1.70 -5.74
C ALA A 260 33.26 2.10 -6.46
N VAL A 261 34.42 1.99 -5.81
CA VAL A 261 35.74 2.19 -6.42
C VAL A 261 35.97 1.20 -7.55
N ALA A 262 35.75 -0.10 -7.32
CA ALA A 262 35.90 -1.15 -8.34
C ALA A 262 34.97 -0.95 -9.55
N LYS A 263 33.79 -0.37 -9.35
CA LYS A 263 32.75 -0.24 -10.39
C LYS A 263 32.72 1.11 -11.11
N THR A 264 33.08 2.19 -10.43
CA THR A 264 33.11 3.55 -11.00
C THR A 264 34.53 3.98 -11.37
N GLY A 265 35.55 3.53 -10.63
CA GLY A 265 36.92 4.03 -10.76
C GLY A 265 37.13 5.43 -10.14
N VAL A 266 36.39 5.77 -9.08
CA VAL A 266 36.64 6.98 -8.27
C VAL A 266 37.85 6.78 -7.37
N THR A 267 38.72 7.80 -7.29
CA THR A 267 39.98 7.78 -6.53
C THR A 267 39.90 8.48 -5.17
N ASN A 268 39.01 9.46 -4.98
CA ASN A 268 38.82 10.14 -3.69
C ASN A 268 37.95 9.27 -2.75
N LEU A 269 38.62 8.46 -1.93
CA LEU A 269 37.98 7.60 -0.94
C LEU A 269 37.21 8.38 0.13
N ALA A 270 37.69 9.55 0.56
CA ALA A 270 37.03 10.34 1.61
C ALA A 270 35.64 10.81 1.17
N VAL A 271 35.52 11.33 -0.05
CA VAL A 271 34.22 11.70 -0.65
C VAL A 271 33.35 10.46 -0.86
N ALA A 272 33.91 9.35 -1.38
CA ALA A 272 33.16 8.11 -1.56
C ALA A 272 32.59 7.54 -0.24
N THR A 273 33.33 7.63 0.86
CA THR A 273 32.88 7.24 2.21
C THR A 273 31.79 8.17 2.72
N LYS A 274 31.92 9.50 2.60
CA LYS A 274 30.85 10.43 3.00
C LYS A 274 29.57 10.25 2.17
N MET A 275 29.69 9.90 0.88
CA MET A 275 28.54 9.50 0.07
C MET A 275 27.93 8.16 0.51
N ALA A 276 28.70 7.23 1.08
CA ALA A 276 28.17 5.98 1.65
C ALA A 276 27.46 6.21 3.00
N GLU A 277 28.01 7.07 3.86
CA GLU A 277 27.38 7.49 5.12
C GLU A 277 26.01 8.14 4.87
N VAL A 278 25.92 9.08 3.92
CA VAL A 278 24.65 9.73 3.51
C VAL A 278 23.62 8.71 3.01
N ILE A 279 24.05 7.73 2.21
CA ILE A 279 23.17 6.67 1.72
C ILE A 279 22.64 5.80 2.87
N ARG A 280 23.51 5.41 3.83
CA ARG A 280 23.09 4.60 4.96
C ARG A 280 22.11 5.35 5.86
N LEU A 281 22.38 6.62 6.16
CA LEU A 281 21.47 7.47 6.94
C LEU A 281 20.09 7.59 6.27
N LEU A 282 20.03 7.80 4.95
CA LEU A 282 18.76 7.88 4.22
C LEU A 282 17.98 6.54 4.26
N ASP A 283 18.67 5.41 4.26
CA ASP A 283 18.04 4.08 4.40
C ASP A 283 17.52 3.83 5.84
N GLU A 284 18.33 4.21 6.85
CA GLU A 284 18.00 4.10 8.27
C GLU A 284 16.79 4.99 8.63
N THR A 285 16.81 6.27 8.21
CA THR A 285 15.70 7.21 8.40
C THR A 285 14.43 6.78 7.64
N ALA A 286 14.55 6.27 6.41
CA ALA A 286 13.40 5.76 5.67
C ALA A 286 12.73 4.59 6.40
N LYS A 287 13.53 3.62 6.86
CA LYS A 287 13.04 2.45 7.62
C LYS A 287 12.43 2.84 8.96
N ALA A 288 13.02 3.79 9.68
CA ALA A 288 12.48 4.28 10.96
C ALA A 288 11.11 4.95 10.82
N ASN A 289 10.87 5.66 9.71
CA ASN A 289 9.63 6.41 9.45
C ASN A 289 8.65 5.68 8.52
N ALA A 290 8.85 4.37 8.29
CA ALA A 290 8.04 3.52 7.42
C ALA A 290 7.89 4.01 5.95
N ILE A 291 8.83 4.83 5.48
CA ILE A 291 8.94 5.26 4.09
C ILE A 291 9.23 4.01 3.24
N LYS A 292 8.46 3.83 2.16
CA LYS A 292 8.43 2.56 1.41
C LYS A 292 9.59 2.36 0.42
N GLY A 293 10.40 3.39 0.20
CA GLY A 293 11.60 3.33 -0.64
C GLY A 293 12.88 2.98 0.13
N VAL A 294 13.96 2.70 -0.61
CA VAL A 294 15.23 2.18 -0.09
C VAL A 294 16.41 2.91 -0.73
N ALA A 295 17.39 3.34 0.06
CA ALA A 295 18.64 3.91 -0.43
C ALA A 295 19.65 2.79 -0.77
N GLY A 296 19.27 1.90 -1.69
CA GLY A 296 20.10 0.74 -2.05
C GLY A 296 21.42 1.09 -2.76
N MET A 297 22.39 0.16 -2.75
CA MET A 297 23.69 0.25 -3.44
C MET A 297 23.60 0.75 -4.89
N ARG A 298 22.49 0.45 -5.59
CA ARG A 298 22.24 0.94 -6.96
C ARG A 298 22.21 2.47 -7.03
N SER A 299 21.55 3.14 -6.09
CA SER A 299 21.48 4.61 -6.04
C SER A 299 22.83 5.22 -5.69
N TYR A 300 23.54 4.63 -4.72
CA TYR A 300 24.91 5.00 -4.37
C TYR A 300 25.87 4.92 -5.57
N PHE A 301 25.88 3.82 -6.33
CA PHE A 301 26.73 3.70 -7.53
C PHE A 301 26.43 4.78 -8.58
N TYR A 302 25.16 5.14 -8.80
CA TYR A 302 24.82 6.21 -9.75
C TYR A 302 25.22 7.60 -9.26
N TRP A 303 25.20 7.84 -7.95
CA TRP A 303 25.60 9.12 -7.34
C TRP A 303 27.13 9.27 -7.29
N VAL A 304 27.87 8.23 -6.89
CA VAL A 304 29.35 8.21 -7.00
C VAL A 304 29.81 8.35 -8.46
N ASN A 305 29.01 7.89 -9.43
CA ASN A 305 29.29 8.13 -10.84
C ASN A 305 29.01 9.58 -11.31
N THR A 306 28.08 10.33 -10.71
CA THR A 306 27.94 11.77 -11.04
C THR A 306 29.14 12.57 -10.54
N PHE A 307 29.65 12.25 -9.35
CA PHE A 307 30.93 12.79 -8.85
C PHE A 307 32.08 12.54 -9.83
N LYS A 308 32.24 11.29 -10.31
CA LYS A 308 33.27 10.94 -11.31
C LYS A 308 33.12 11.71 -12.63
N GLN A 309 31.90 12.12 -12.97
CA GLN A 309 31.59 12.87 -14.20
C GLN A 309 31.73 14.39 -14.03
N GLY A 310 32.17 14.88 -12.86
CA GLY A 310 32.32 16.32 -12.59
C GLY A 310 30.99 17.07 -12.47
N GLN A 311 29.89 16.35 -12.21
CA GLN A 311 28.59 16.95 -11.92
C GLN A 311 28.48 17.33 -10.43
N ASP A 312 27.68 18.33 -10.11
CA ASP A 312 27.42 18.70 -8.72
C ASP A 312 26.74 17.54 -7.96
N ILE A 313 27.34 17.14 -6.83
CA ILE A 313 26.87 16.01 -6.03
C ILE A 313 25.71 16.37 -5.11
N PHE A 314 25.54 17.64 -4.76
CA PHE A 314 24.40 18.14 -3.97
C PHE A 314 23.16 18.26 -4.86
N GLU A 315 23.28 18.87 -6.05
CA GLU A 315 22.18 18.90 -7.03
C GLU A 315 21.77 17.49 -7.48
N SER A 316 22.74 16.61 -7.72
CA SER A 316 22.44 15.24 -8.18
C SER A 316 21.98 14.29 -7.06
N LEU A 317 22.13 14.63 -5.77
CA LEU A 317 21.59 13.82 -4.66
C LEU A 317 20.07 13.62 -4.78
N TYR A 318 19.32 14.68 -5.09
CA TYR A 318 17.86 14.62 -5.19
C TYR A 318 17.37 13.68 -6.31
N PRO A 319 17.72 13.84 -7.61
CA PRO A 319 17.25 12.97 -8.69
C PRO A 319 17.94 11.59 -8.77
N LYS A 320 19.11 11.40 -8.14
CA LYS A 320 19.77 10.08 -8.12
C LYS A 320 19.39 9.22 -6.91
N VAL A 321 19.05 9.85 -5.77
CA VAL A 321 18.73 9.18 -4.49
C VAL A 321 17.33 9.55 -3.98
N ILE A 322 17.11 10.78 -3.49
CA ILE A 322 15.91 11.13 -2.68
C ILE A 322 14.61 10.86 -3.44
N TYR A 323 14.50 11.33 -4.68
CA TYR A 323 13.31 11.15 -5.55
C TYR A 323 13.07 9.68 -5.98
N LYS A 324 13.97 8.75 -5.62
CA LYS A 324 13.79 7.30 -5.78
C LYS A 324 13.45 6.57 -4.47
N LEU A 325 13.61 7.23 -3.32
CA LEU A 325 13.03 6.74 -2.07
C LEU A 325 11.55 7.11 -2.02
N THR A 326 11.22 8.38 -2.30
CA THR A 326 9.85 8.87 -2.21
C THR A 326 9.62 10.09 -3.11
N THR A 327 8.35 10.29 -3.47
CA THR A 327 7.84 11.45 -4.18
C THR A 327 6.87 12.28 -3.31
N GLU A 328 6.60 11.87 -2.08
CA GLU A 328 5.66 12.54 -1.18
C GLU A 328 6.34 13.71 -0.46
N PRO A 329 5.84 14.96 -0.57
CA PRO A 329 6.55 16.14 -0.07
C PRO A 329 6.91 16.07 1.41
N SER A 330 6.03 15.56 2.29
CA SER A 330 6.34 15.46 3.73
C SER A 330 7.40 14.40 4.05
N GLU A 331 7.48 13.32 3.26
CA GLU A 331 8.54 12.32 3.41
C GLU A 331 9.89 12.86 2.89
N ILE A 332 9.86 13.68 1.83
CA ILE A 332 11.04 14.39 1.31
C ILE A 332 11.58 15.37 2.36
N THR A 333 10.72 16.20 2.98
CA THR A 333 11.13 17.16 4.02
C THR A 333 11.78 16.44 5.20
N LEU A 334 11.20 15.36 5.69
CA LEU A 334 11.76 14.56 6.79
C LEU A 334 13.15 13.97 6.44
N LEU A 335 13.34 13.52 5.20
CA LEU A 335 14.65 13.05 4.72
C LEU A 335 15.67 14.18 4.54
N GLN A 336 15.23 15.42 4.33
CA GLN A 336 16.10 16.61 4.28
C GLN A 336 16.50 17.07 5.68
N GLU A 337 15.54 17.18 6.61
CA GLU A 337 15.78 17.51 8.03
C GLU A 337 16.81 16.55 8.64
N ALA A 338 16.67 15.24 8.43
CA ALA A 338 17.64 14.25 8.89
C ALA A 338 19.05 14.41 8.27
N LEU A 339 19.16 14.86 7.02
CA LEU A 339 20.45 15.14 6.38
C LEU A 339 21.12 16.38 6.99
N ASP A 340 20.36 17.44 7.24
CA ASP A 340 20.88 18.69 7.80
C ASP A 340 21.28 18.53 9.28
N ASP A 341 20.47 17.86 10.09
CA ASP A 341 20.80 17.50 11.49
C ASP A 341 22.08 16.68 11.59
N SER A 342 22.27 15.73 10.66
CA SER A 342 23.48 14.88 10.61
C SER A 342 24.76 15.63 10.25
N LYS A 343 24.62 16.81 9.62
CA LYS A 343 25.71 17.63 9.06
C LYS A 343 26.59 16.90 8.03
N LEU A 344 26.19 15.72 7.55
CA LEU A 344 26.96 14.93 6.59
C LEU A 344 27.19 15.68 5.27
N LEU A 345 26.25 16.53 4.85
CA LEU A 345 26.40 17.38 3.65
C LEU A 345 27.49 18.45 3.83
N ILE A 346 27.73 18.93 5.06
CA ILE A 346 28.81 19.87 5.38
C ILE A 346 30.15 19.14 5.32
N LEU A 347 30.27 17.99 5.99
CA LEU A 347 31.47 17.14 5.96
C LEU A 347 31.82 16.65 4.54
N LEU A 348 30.80 16.40 3.70
CA LEU A 348 30.96 16.07 2.28
C LEU A 348 31.50 17.27 1.47
N ARG A 349 31.10 18.50 1.79
CA ARG A 349 31.61 19.73 1.18
C ARG A 349 33.06 20.03 1.59
N GLU A 350 33.42 19.75 2.83
CA GLU A 350 34.80 19.79 3.32
C GLU A 350 35.68 18.73 2.65
N ALA A 351 35.18 17.50 2.49
CA ALA A 351 35.90 16.42 1.80
C ALA A 351 36.14 16.66 0.30
N LEU A 352 35.34 17.54 -0.34
CA LEU A 352 35.59 18.04 -1.69
C LEU A 352 36.68 19.12 -1.72
N ASN A 353 36.71 20.01 -0.73
CA ASN A 353 37.56 21.21 -0.68
C ASN A 353 38.50 21.22 0.54
N PRO A 354 39.56 20.39 0.57
CA PRO A 354 40.47 20.28 1.72
C PRO A 354 41.29 21.55 2.04
N ASN A 355 41.27 22.57 1.17
CA ASN A 355 41.83 23.90 1.42
C ASN A 355 40.73 24.98 1.35
N PRO A 356 40.07 25.35 2.47
CA PRO A 356 39.02 26.37 2.47
C PRO A 356 39.50 27.80 2.13
N THR A 357 40.79 28.08 2.32
CA THR A 357 41.36 29.44 2.39
C THR A 357 41.70 30.09 1.05
N GLU A 358 41.56 29.38 -0.08
CA GLU A 358 41.79 29.96 -1.42
C GLU A 358 40.46 30.31 -2.13
N ALA A 359 39.45 29.44 -2.07
CA ALA A 359 38.16 29.65 -2.74
C ALA A 359 37.37 30.87 -2.21
N LEU A 360 37.59 31.27 -0.95
CA LEU A 360 36.92 32.42 -0.31
C LEU A 360 37.38 33.80 -0.82
N LYS A 361 38.37 33.89 -1.73
CA LYS A 361 38.87 35.18 -2.24
C LYS A 361 38.10 35.74 -3.44
N ASP A 362 37.45 34.88 -4.23
CA ASP A 362 36.85 35.28 -5.52
C ASP A 362 35.34 35.55 -5.45
N ILE A 363 34.67 35.30 -4.31
CA ILE A 363 33.28 35.75 -4.07
C ILE A 363 33.28 37.23 -3.64
N LYS A 364 33.82 38.10 -4.49
CA LYS A 364 33.54 39.54 -4.40
C LYS A 364 32.20 39.83 -5.05
N GLY A 365 31.16 39.96 -4.23
CA GLY A 365 29.83 40.39 -4.66
C GLY A 365 29.91 41.65 -5.53
N ARG A 366 29.39 41.56 -6.76
CA ARG A 366 29.40 42.66 -7.72
C ARG A 366 28.47 43.76 -7.22
N LYS A 367 29.01 44.86 -6.68
CA LYS A 367 28.21 46.04 -6.33
C LYS A 367 27.46 46.55 -7.56
N ILE A 368 26.14 46.61 -7.44
CA ILE A 368 25.21 47.16 -8.43
C ILE A 368 25.33 48.70 -8.38
N SER A 369 25.12 49.39 -9.50
CA SER A 369 25.12 50.87 -9.52
C SER A 369 23.74 51.40 -9.08
N ALA A 370 23.70 52.60 -8.49
CA ALA A 370 22.45 53.20 -7.99
C ALA A 370 21.32 53.19 -9.04
N ALA A 371 21.63 53.57 -10.29
CA ALA A 371 20.66 53.59 -11.39
C ALA A 371 20.10 52.19 -11.77
N GLU A 372 20.80 51.09 -11.46
CA GLU A 372 20.27 49.72 -11.64
C GLU A 372 19.49 49.22 -10.40
N ALA A 373 19.73 49.81 -9.22
CA ALA A 373 18.92 49.57 -8.02
C ALA A 373 17.58 50.33 -8.07
N ASP A 374 17.60 51.60 -8.49
CA ASP A 374 16.41 52.43 -8.72
C ASP A 374 15.44 51.76 -9.71
N LEU A 375 15.96 51.21 -10.81
CA LEU A 375 15.21 50.46 -11.81
C LEU A 375 14.58 49.14 -11.30
N ARG A 376 14.89 48.71 -10.07
CA ARG A 376 14.37 47.49 -9.45
C ARG A 376 13.64 47.72 -8.13
N ASN A 377 13.41 48.97 -7.72
CA ASN A 377 12.77 49.34 -6.44
C ASN A 377 13.43 48.68 -5.21
N ILE A 378 14.76 48.61 -5.17
CA ILE A 378 15.50 48.13 -3.99
C ILE A 378 15.88 49.34 -3.13
N THR A 379 15.17 49.55 -2.02
CA THR A 379 15.25 50.78 -1.21
C THR A 379 16.07 50.66 0.08
N GLU A 380 16.60 49.49 0.39
CA GLU A 380 17.38 49.23 1.62
C GLU A 380 18.75 48.64 1.26
N GLU A 381 19.83 49.19 1.83
CA GLU A 381 21.15 48.56 1.80
C GLU A 381 21.21 47.46 2.87
N ALA A 382 21.65 46.26 2.50
CA ALA A 382 21.83 45.17 3.47
C ALA A 382 22.99 45.47 4.43
N GLU A 383 22.75 45.33 5.74
CA GLU A 383 23.78 45.52 6.78
C GLU A 383 24.95 44.53 6.65
N SER A 384 26.13 44.94 7.11
CA SER A 384 27.39 44.30 6.75
C SER A 384 27.75 43.03 7.53
N GLU A 385 28.60 42.20 6.91
CA GLU A 385 29.13 40.92 7.39
C GLU A 385 29.70 41.00 8.83
N ALA A 386 28.97 40.50 9.84
CA ALA A 386 29.45 40.53 11.24
C ALA A 386 28.93 39.44 12.20
N VAL A 387 28.39 38.30 11.74
CA VAL A 387 27.85 37.24 12.64
C VAL A 387 28.42 35.84 12.35
N LEU A 388 29.72 35.64 12.66
CA LEU A 388 30.30 34.30 12.96
C LEU A 388 31.73 34.38 13.53
N ALA A 389 32.00 35.28 14.50
CA ALA A 389 33.37 35.54 14.98
C ALA A 389 33.52 35.90 16.47
N SER A 390 32.86 35.19 17.40
CA SER A 390 33.25 35.19 18.83
C SER A 390 32.53 34.13 19.69
N LEU A 391 33.13 32.94 19.82
CA LEU A 391 32.81 31.98 20.90
C LEU A 391 34.08 31.60 21.67
N ALA A 392 34.72 32.59 22.29
CA ALA A 392 35.84 32.42 23.21
C ALA A 392 36.10 33.68 24.05
N THR A 393 35.52 33.76 25.26
CA THR A 393 36.17 34.09 26.56
C THR A 393 35.12 34.17 27.67
N GLU A 394 35.56 34.04 28.92
CA GLU A 394 34.71 33.89 30.11
C GLU A 394 34.47 35.24 30.86
N ASP A 395 33.61 35.15 31.87
CA ASP A 395 33.68 35.87 33.17
C ASP A 395 32.88 37.18 33.39
N LYS A 396 31.93 37.09 34.35
CA LYS A 396 31.48 38.08 35.37
C LYS A 396 30.74 39.40 35.01
N ASP A 397 29.47 39.45 35.45
CA ASP A 397 28.93 40.26 36.59
C ASP A 397 27.72 41.19 36.35
N SER A 398 26.96 41.36 37.45
CA SER A 398 26.11 42.50 37.84
C SER A 398 24.96 43.04 36.95
N SER A 399 23.73 42.66 37.35
CA SER A 399 22.65 43.57 37.86
C SER A 399 21.90 44.60 36.97
N LEU A 400 20.55 44.54 37.07
CA LEU A 400 19.57 45.66 37.03
C LEU A 400 19.40 46.40 35.65
N ASP A 401 18.26 47.04 35.30
CA ASP A 401 16.96 47.20 35.98
C ASP A 401 15.77 47.42 34.99
N THR A 402 14.58 47.68 35.54
CA THR A 402 13.39 48.42 35.02
C THR A 402 13.64 49.49 33.91
N SER A 403 12.70 49.93 33.06
CA SER A 403 11.25 49.66 32.81
C SER A 403 10.71 50.57 31.67
N ASP A 404 9.52 50.28 31.12
CA ASP A 404 8.57 51.24 30.48
C ASP A 404 9.02 51.99 29.18
N SER A 405 8.16 52.53 28.30
CA SER A 405 6.68 52.55 28.18
C SER A 405 6.22 52.89 26.73
N THR A 406 4.90 52.79 26.48
CA THR A 406 4.01 53.54 25.53
C THR A 406 4.57 54.73 24.73
N SER A 407 4.12 55.14 23.53
CA SER A 407 3.07 54.71 22.55
C SER A 407 3.18 55.64 21.27
N ASP A 408 2.27 55.85 20.30
CA ASP A 408 0.86 55.49 20.07
C ASP A 408 0.42 55.61 18.58
N ARG A 409 -0.78 55.08 18.25
CA ARG A 409 -1.82 55.50 17.27
C ARG A 409 -1.55 55.98 15.82
N GLN A 410 -2.42 55.42 14.95
CA GLN A 410 -3.29 56.06 13.93
C GLN A 410 -2.88 56.23 12.44
N SER A 411 -3.77 55.72 11.58
CA SER A 411 -3.90 55.88 10.12
C SER A 411 -4.69 57.14 9.71
N PRO A 412 -4.61 57.59 8.43
CA PRO A 412 -5.83 57.54 7.57
C PRO A 412 -5.65 57.42 6.03
N LYS A 413 -6.70 56.89 5.37
CA LYS A 413 -7.50 57.34 4.16
C LYS A 413 -6.98 58.53 3.29
N GLU A 414 -7.33 58.74 1.99
CA GLU A 414 -8.31 58.17 1.01
C GLU A 414 -8.08 58.69 -0.46
N GLN A 415 -8.98 58.34 -1.41
CA GLN A 415 -9.19 58.88 -2.81
C GLN A 415 -8.23 58.35 -3.92
N SER A 416 -8.59 57.90 -5.14
CA SER A 416 -9.71 58.00 -6.14
C SER A 416 -9.46 59.00 -7.31
N ILE A 417 -9.64 58.64 -8.60
CA ILE A 417 -10.87 58.79 -9.44
C ILE A 417 -10.68 58.18 -10.88
N ASN A 418 -11.73 57.54 -11.44
CA ASN A 418 -12.23 57.33 -12.85
C ASN A 418 -11.28 57.31 -14.11
N SER A 419 -11.62 56.78 -15.31
CA SER A 419 -12.94 56.68 -15.99
C SER A 419 -13.06 55.74 -17.24
N SER A 420 -14.24 55.11 -17.42
CA SER A 420 -15.01 54.96 -18.71
C SER A 420 -14.50 54.01 -19.86
N ASN A 421 -15.31 53.36 -20.73
CA ASN A 421 -16.79 53.18 -20.83
C ASN A 421 -17.24 52.05 -21.82
N GLU A 422 -18.56 51.76 -21.86
CA GLU A 422 -19.35 51.05 -22.93
C GLU A 422 -19.17 49.51 -23.13
N LYS A 423 -20.17 48.69 -23.55
CA LYS A 423 -21.59 48.92 -23.96
C LYS A 423 -22.49 47.65 -23.87
N GLN A 424 -23.78 47.81 -23.51
CA GLN A 424 -24.98 46.99 -23.89
C GLN A 424 -25.02 45.47 -23.54
N ALA A 425 -26.16 44.79 -23.32
CA ALA A 425 -27.61 45.10 -23.21
C ALA A 425 -28.38 43.81 -22.71
N GLU A 426 -29.61 43.78 -22.18
CA GLU A 426 -30.54 44.78 -21.59
C GLU A 426 -31.69 44.08 -20.77
N MET A 427 -32.55 44.89 -20.14
CA MET A 427 -33.96 44.79 -19.63
C MET A 427 -34.86 43.53 -19.82
N ALA A 428 -35.97 43.32 -19.08
CA ALA A 428 -36.71 44.00 -17.97
C ALA A 428 -37.61 42.95 -17.24
N GLY A 429 -38.40 43.19 -16.16
CA GLY A 429 -38.82 44.32 -15.30
C GLY A 429 -39.83 43.77 -14.25
N GLU A 430 -40.46 44.49 -13.30
CA GLU A 430 -40.45 45.90 -12.88
C GLU A 430 -40.73 46.03 -11.35
N LYS A 431 -40.26 47.15 -10.74
CA LYS A 431 -40.97 48.14 -9.86
C LYS A 431 -42.18 47.69 -9.00
N ALA A 432 -42.44 48.18 -7.78
CA ALA A 432 -41.79 49.07 -6.80
C ALA A 432 -42.66 49.01 -5.47
N ALA A 433 -42.63 49.88 -4.44
CA ALA A 433 -41.96 51.16 -4.17
C ALA A 433 -41.83 51.49 -2.66
N HIS A 434 -40.76 52.23 -2.32
CA HIS A 434 -40.69 53.42 -1.44
C HIS A 434 -41.73 53.63 -0.31
N ASP A 435 -41.31 53.50 0.96
CA ASP A 435 -41.12 54.63 1.90
C ASP A 435 -40.49 54.15 3.23
N GLY A 436 -40.00 55.06 4.08
CA GLY A 436 -39.28 54.70 5.31
C GLY A 436 -39.47 55.63 6.51
N ALA A 437 -39.29 55.09 7.72
CA ALA A 437 -39.24 55.82 8.99
C ALA A 437 -38.35 55.09 10.02
N SER A 438 -37.83 55.81 11.00
CA SER A 438 -36.73 55.42 11.88
C SER A 438 -37.11 54.66 13.17
N HIS A 439 -36.15 53.85 13.65
CA HIS A 439 -35.92 53.40 15.04
C HIS A 439 -37.10 53.07 15.98
N VAL A 440 -37.12 51.86 16.52
CA VAL A 440 -36.46 51.51 17.82
C VAL A 440 -36.33 49.98 17.89
N GLY A 441 -35.23 49.49 18.47
CA GLY A 441 -34.84 48.08 18.37
C GLY A 441 -35.57 47.11 19.32
N LYS A 442 -35.83 45.91 18.82
CA LYS A 442 -35.84 44.63 19.54
C LYS A 442 -35.22 43.58 18.61
N GLU A 443 -34.40 42.68 19.17
CA GLU A 443 -33.68 41.67 18.39
C GLU A 443 -34.66 40.64 17.82
N SER A 444 -34.60 40.42 16.51
CA SER A 444 -35.42 39.45 15.78
C SER A 444 -34.62 38.20 15.39
N ASP A 445 -35.22 37.03 15.62
CA ASP A 445 -34.73 35.71 15.20
C ASP A 445 -34.79 35.59 13.67
N GLU A 446 -33.71 35.98 12.97
CA GLU A 446 -33.58 35.86 11.52
C GLU A 446 -32.44 34.90 11.14
N GLY A 447 -32.68 34.03 10.15
CA GLY A 447 -31.64 33.14 9.59
C GLY A 447 -32.06 31.70 9.25
N ILE A 448 -33.34 31.31 9.36
CA ILE A 448 -33.84 29.97 8.99
C ILE A 448 -35.16 30.11 8.23
N SER A 449 -35.28 29.51 7.04
CA SER A 449 -36.50 29.61 6.21
C SER A 449 -37.69 28.86 6.84
N SER A 450 -38.90 29.28 6.50
CA SER A 450 -40.14 28.60 6.92
C SER A 450 -40.15 27.11 6.53
N GLU A 451 -39.62 26.79 5.35
CA GLU A 451 -39.51 25.44 4.79
C GLU A 451 -38.67 24.50 5.65
N GLN A 452 -37.49 24.94 6.12
CA GLN A 452 -36.64 24.14 7.00
C GLN A 452 -37.31 23.81 8.34
N ASN A 453 -38.17 24.71 8.85
CA ASN A 453 -38.94 24.46 10.07
C ASN A 453 -40.12 23.47 9.86
N VAL A 454 -40.52 23.18 8.60
CA VAL A 454 -41.52 22.16 8.25
C VAL A 454 -40.87 20.78 8.12
N ASP A 455 -39.72 20.69 7.44
CA ASP A 455 -38.99 19.42 7.25
C ASP A 455 -38.58 18.77 8.59
N ILE A 456 -38.02 19.56 9.53
CA ILE A 456 -37.65 19.08 10.87
C ILE A 456 -38.86 18.48 11.61
N LYS A 457 -40.05 19.07 11.49
CA LYS A 457 -41.28 18.55 12.14
C LYS A 457 -41.79 17.26 11.50
N ALA A 458 -41.61 17.10 10.19
CA ALA A 458 -41.91 15.85 9.49
C ALA A 458 -40.92 14.74 9.90
N TYR A 459 -39.63 15.06 9.96
CA TYR A 459 -38.56 14.17 10.43
C TYR A 459 -38.83 13.69 11.88
N GLU A 460 -39.10 14.61 12.80
CA GLU A 460 -39.47 14.29 14.19
C GLU A 460 -40.65 13.32 14.31
N LYS A 461 -41.62 13.39 13.38
CA LYS A 461 -42.77 12.48 13.38
C LYS A 461 -42.34 11.07 12.97
N LYS A 462 -41.54 10.93 11.90
CA LYS A 462 -40.97 9.65 11.46
C LYS A 462 -40.14 9.00 12.57
N GLU A 463 -39.30 9.77 13.27
CA GLU A 463 -38.51 9.31 14.43
C GLU A 463 -39.39 8.75 15.56
N LYS A 464 -40.53 9.39 15.86
CA LYS A 464 -41.50 8.95 16.88
C LYS A 464 -42.28 7.69 16.47
N GLU A 465 -42.36 7.39 15.19
CA GLU A 465 -42.95 6.15 14.66
C GLU A 465 -41.90 5.02 14.68
N LEU A 466 -40.70 5.25 14.13
CA LEU A 466 -39.56 4.32 14.17
C LEU A 466 -39.20 3.89 15.59
N ARG A 467 -39.23 4.82 16.56
CA ARG A 467 -39.00 4.50 17.99
C ARG A 467 -39.95 3.41 18.51
N LYS A 468 -41.23 3.40 18.09
CA LYS A 468 -42.21 2.39 18.55
C LYS A 468 -41.87 1.01 18.02
N GLU A 469 -41.46 0.95 16.75
CA GLU A 469 -41.05 -0.29 16.08
C GLU A 469 -39.75 -0.86 16.69
N LEU A 470 -38.73 -0.02 16.87
CA LEU A 470 -37.47 -0.40 17.51
C LEU A 470 -37.66 -0.89 18.96
N ASN A 471 -38.60 -0.33 19.73
CA ASN A 471 -38.96 -0.86 21.05
C ASN A 471 -39.68 -2.22 20.99
N LYS A 472 -40.45 -2.49 19.92
CA LYS A 472 -41.14 -3.77 19.71
C LYS A 472 -40.14 -4.87 19.31
N THR A 473 -39.20 -4.57 18.41
CA THR A 473 -38.18 -5.53 17.97
C THR A 473 -37.18 -5.82 19.08
N ALA A 474 -36.64 -4.80 19.76
CA ALA A 474 -35.69 -5.02 20.86
C ALA A 474 -36.26 -5.89 21.99
N ARG A 475 -37.54 -5.70 22.36
CA ARG A 475 -38.24 -6.55 23.34
C ARG A 475 -38.55 -7.96 22.86
N ALA A 476 -38.49 -8.23 21.55
CA ALA A 476 -38.52 -9.58 21.02
C ALA A 476 -37.13 -10.24 21.13
N THR A 477 -36.05 -9.50 20.84
CA THR A 477 -34.66 -9.98 20.94
C THR A 477 -34.27 -10.43 22.36
N MET A 478 -34.77 -9.75 23.40
CA MET A 478 -34.40 -10.09 24.78
C MET A 478 -35.16 -11.30 25.37
N LYS A 479 -36.10 -11.92 24.63
CA LYS A 479 -36.83 -13.11 25.11
C LYS A 479 -35.89 -14.32 25.27
N GLY A 480 -36.06 -15.07 26.35
CA GLY A 480 -35.19 -16.19 26.70
C GLY A 480 -33.81 -15.78 27.25
N THR A 481 -33.53 -14.48 27.38
CA THR A 481 -32.29 -13.96 27.97
C THR A 481 -32.48 -13.60 29.46
N ILE A 482 -31.39 -13.38 30.19
CA ILE A 482 -31.46 -12.86 31.57
C ILE A 482 -32.15 -11.48 31.66
N HIS A 483 -32.27 -10.77 30.54
CA HIS A 483 -32.85 -9.43 30.45
C HIS A 483 -34.34 -9.41 30.03
N GLU A 484 -35.00 -10.56 29.80
CA GLU A 484 -36.38 -10.59 29.27
C GLU A 484 -37.39 -9.76 30.09
N LYS A 485 -37.20 -9.73 31.41
CA LYS A 485 -38.08 -9.05 32.37
C LYS A 485 -37.58 -7.65 32.77
N GLU A 486 -36.59 -7.11 32.07
CA GLU A 486 -35.97 -5.85 32.41
C GLU A 486 -36.60 -4.66 31.66
N GLY A 487 -36.54 -3.49 32.29
CA GLY A 487 -37.14 -2.25 31.80
C GLY A 487 -36.34 -1.63 30.65
N LEU A 488 -36.32 -2.30 29.49
CA LEU A 488 -35.66 -1.82 28.28
C LEU A 488 -36.55 -0.81 27.55
N ILE A 489 -35.98 0.38 27.30
CA ILE A 489 -36.55 1.43 26.47
C ILE A 489 -35.50 1.89 25.47
N LEU A 490 -35.83 1.82 24.18
CA LEU A 490 -35.05 2.45 23.13
C LEU A 490 -35.57 3.88 22.88
N GLN A 491 -34.65 4.83 22.79
CA GLN A 491 -34.89 6.24 22.56
C GLN A 491 -34.28 6.66 21.22
N ARG A 492 -34.92 7.61 20.54
CA ARG A 492 -34.38 8.29 19.36
C ARG A 492 -34.14 9.74 19.79
N PRO A 493 -32.89 10.24 19.84
CA PRO A 493 -32.60 11.59 20.30
C PRO A 493 -33.26 12.67 19.44
N THR A 494 -33.80 13.70 20.09
CA THR A 494 -34.28 14.93 19.45
C THR A 494 -33.24 16.02 19.63
N PHE A 495 -32.85 16.66 18.52
CA PHE A 495 -31.89 17.78 18.49
C PHE A 495 -32.61 19.14 18.45
N THR A 496 -31.87 20.20 18.75
CA THR A 496 -32.27 21.59 18.69
C THR A 496 -31.56 22.34 17.56
N LYS A 497 -31.95 23.60 17.33
CA LYS A 497 -31.24 24.52 16.42
C LYS A 497 -29.83 24.91 16.93
N GLN A 498 -29.54 24.74 18.21
CA GLN A 498 -28.22 25.01 18.79
C GLN A 498 -27.26 23.85 18.51
N ASP A 499 -27.72 22.62 18.73
CA ASP A 499 -26.95 21.39 18.48
C ASP A 499 -26.50 21.28 17.01
N MET A 500 -27.30 21.79 16.06
CA MET A 500 -26.90 21.93 14.65
C MET A 500 -25.71 22.87 14.43
N LYS A 501 -25.66 24.00 15.15
CA LYS A 501 -24.57 24.98 15.03
C LYS A 501 -23.29 24.41 15.67
N GLU A 502 -23.41 23.74 16.81
CA GLU A 502 -22.31 23.06 17.47
C GLU A 502 -21.74 21.92 16.61
N ALA A 503 -22.61 21.07 16.04
CA ALA A 503 -22.21 20.01 15.11
C ALA A 503 -21.43 20.54 13.90
N ALA A 504 -21.84 21.70 13.35
CA ALA A 504 -21.14 22.32 12.22
C ALA A 504 -19.71 22.79 12.60
N VAL A 505 -19.52 23.33 13.81
CA VAL A 505 -18.19 23.73 14.31
C VAL A 505 -17.30 22.50 14.56
N LEU A 506 -17.83 21.45 15.21
CA LEU A 506 -17.07 20.21 15.46
C LEU A 506 -16.70 19.48 14.16
N ASN A 507 -17.56 19.52 13.13
CA ASN A 507 -17.24 18.95 11.83
C ASN A 507 -16.18 19.76 11.06
N GLN A 508 -16.06 21.08 11.28
CA GLN A 508 -15.01 21.88 10.62
C GLN A 508 -13.59 21.50 11.07
N SER A 509 -13.39 21.14 12.35
CA SER A 509 -12.08 20.66 12.83
C SER A 509 -11.78 19.21 12.42
N ILE A 510 -12.80 18.34 12.37
CA ILE A 510 -12.66 16.92 12.01
C ILE A 510 -12.44 16.71 10.49
N THR A 511 -13.11 17.49 9.64
CA THR A 511 -13.15 17.22 8.19
C THR A 511 -11.77 17.11 7.52
N PRO A 512 -10.78 17.98 7.77
CA PRO A 512 -9.46 17.86 7.14
C PRO A 512 -8.75 16.52 7.43
N VAL A 513 -8.91 15.98 8.64
CA VAL A 513 -8.33 14.70 9.06
C VAL A 513 -9.05 13.54 8.37
N VAL A 514 -10.39 13.55 8.40
CA VAL A 514 -11.20 12.53 7.73
C VAL A 514 -10.93 12.51 6.23
N ASP A 515 -10.80 13.66 5.57
CA ASP A 515 -10.64 13.74 4.13
C ASP A 515 -9.26 13.26 3.66
N ARG A 516 -8.20 13.54 4.46
CA ARG A 516 -6.86 12.98 4.25
C ARG A 516 -6.87 11.45 4.35
N LEU A 517 -7.58 10.90 5.34
CA LEU A 517 -7.70 9.45 5.56
C LEU A 517 -8.58 8.77 4.50
N VAL A 518 -9.76 9.33 4.20
CA VAL A 518 -10.67 8.87 3.14
C VAL A 518 -9.93 8.76 1.81
N LYS A 519 -9.16 9.79 1.41
CA LYS A 519 -8.37 9.73 0.18
C LYS A 519 -7.35 8.59 0.24
N LYS A 520 -6.51 8.54 1.28
CA LYS A 520 -5.49 7.51 1.48
C LYS A 520 -6.05 6.08 1.49
N ILE A 521 -7.29 5.89 1.93
CA ILE A 521 -7.95 4.57 2.00
C ILE A 521 -8.68 4.24 0.69
N ALA A 522 -9.28 5.22 0.01
CA ALA A 522 -9.85 5.04 -1.33
C ALA A 522 -8.75 4.69 -2.35
N ASP A 523 -7.61 5.40 -2.31
CA ASP A 523 -6.42 5.12 -3.13
C ASP A 523 -5.89 3.67 -2.93
N ILE A 524 -6.16 3.05 -1.77
CA ILE A 524 -5.85 1.64 -1.50
C ILE A 524 -6.94 0.71 -2.08
N LEU A 525 -8.21 0.96 -1.78
CA LEU A 525 -9.34 0.09 -2.16
C LEU A 525 -9.60 0.05 -3.68
N GLU A 526 -9.36 1.14 -4.41
CA GLU A 526 -9.43 1.13 -5.87
C GLU A 526 -8.40 0.18 -6.51
N ASN A 527 -7.33 -0.16 -5.79
CA ASN A 527 -6.29 -1.10 -6.22
C ASN A 527 -6.56 -2.55 -5.77
N GLU A 528 -7.58 -2.82 -4.96
CA GLU A 528 -7.96 -4.17 -4.54
C GLU A 528 -9.04 -4.78 -5.45
N GLN A 529 -8.71 -5.89 -6.13
CA GLN A 529 -9.64 -6.55 -7.05
C GLN A 529 -10.55 -7.56 -6.34
N SER A 530 -11.86 -7.44 -6.56
CA SER A 530 -12.80 -8.47 -6.12
C SER A 530 -12.53 -9.82 -6.81
N GLU A 531 -12.56 -10.91 -6.05
CA GLU A 531 -12.40 -12.28 -6.57
C GLU A 531 -13.69 -12.83 -7.20
N VAL A 532 -14.80 -12.08 -7.12
CA VAL A 532 -16.11 -12.52 -7.58
C VAL A 532 -16.21 -12.40 -9.11
N TYR A 533 -16.66 -13.48 -9.76
CA TYR A 533 -16.93 -13.51 -11.19
C TYR A 533 -18.44 -13.39 -11.44
N GLY A 534 -18.85 -12.28 -12.05
CA GLY A 534 -20.20 -12.08 -12.55
C GLY A 534 -20.44 -12.97 -13.78
N LYS A 535 -21.11 -14.10 -13.56
CA LYS A 535 -21.39 -15.10 -14.60
C LYS A 535 -22.32 -14.60 -15.70
N GLY A 536 -22.18 -15.16 -16.90
CA GLY A 536 -23.13 -14.97 -17.99
C GLY A 536 -23.10 -13.57 -18.61
N LYS A 537 -21.91 -13.16 -19.07
CA LYS A 537 -21.67 -11.93 -19.84
C LYS A 537 -21.32 -12.29 -21.29
N TYR A 538 -21.54 -11.34 -22.20
CA TYR A 538 -21.16 -11.46 -23.61
C TYR A 538 -19.64 -11.39 -23.85
N SER A 539 -18.88 -10.87 -22.88
CA SER A 539 -17.43 -10.86 -22.87
C SER A 539 -16.90 -10.85 -21.43
N GLY A 540 -15.74 -11.45 -21.20
CA GLY A 540 -15.15 -11.65 -19.88
C GLY A 540 -13.81 -12.36 -19.95
N THR A 541 -13.11 -12.42 -18.81
CA THR A 541 -11.74 -12.96 -18.70
C THR A 541 -11.69 -14.48 -18.55
N ARG A 542 -12.83 -15.14 -18.34
CA ARG A 542 -12.95 -16.60 -18.27
C ARG A 542 -14.07 -17.07 -19.19
N PHE A 543 -13.85 -18.15 -19.91
CA PHE A 543 -14.89 -18.83 -20.70
C PHE A 543 -15.61 -19.86 -19.82
N ASP A 544 -16.94 -19.81 -19.76
CA ASP A 544 -17.78 -20.82 -19.10
C ASP A 544 -18.42 -21.73 -20.16
N ALA A 545 -17.71 -22.82 -20.47
CA ALA A 545 -18.14 -23.82 -21.44
C ALA A 545 -19.52 -24.44 -21.11
N SER A 546 -19.96 -24.42 -19.84
CA SER A 546 -21.28 -24.94 -19.47
C SER A 546 -22.43 -24.12 -20.06
N ARG A 547 -22.18 -22.84 -20.40
CA ARG A 547 -23.21 -21.93 -20.94
C ARG A 547 -23.34 -21.97 -22.46
N VAL A 548 -22.39 -22.58 -23.17
CA VAL A 548 -22.43 -22.71 -24.64
C VAL A 548 -23.72 -23.40 -25.11
N ALA A 549 -24.23 -24.36 -24.32
CA ALA A 549 -25.47 -25.08 -24.61
C ALA A 549 -26.76 -24.22 -24.59
N TYR A 550 -26.75 -23.02 -24.00
CA TYR A 550 -27.94 -22.15 -23.97
C TYR A 550 -28.09 -21.27 -25.22
N GLY A 551 -27.05 -21.12 -26.05
CA GLY A 551 -27.10 -20.31 -27.27
C GLY A 551 -27.35 -18.80 -27.07
N ASP A 552 -27.30 -18.31 -25.83
CA ASP A 552 -27.59 -16.91 -25.47
C ASP A 552 -26.41 -15.94 -25.71
N TYR A 553 -25.29 -16.47 -26.23
CA TYR A 553 -23.98 -15.81 -26.39
C TYR A 553 -23.38 -15.24 -25.08
N ARG A 554 -23.89 -15.65 -23.92
CA ARG A 554 -23.39 -15.23 -22.59
C ARG A 554 -22.46 -16.28 -22.01
N THR A 555 -21.46 -16.65 -22.79
CA THR A 555 -20.51 -17.74 -22.52
C THR A 555 -19.28 -17.31 -21.71
N PHE A 556 -19.21 -16.05 -21.27
CA PHE A 556 -18.08 -15.52 -20.52
C PHE A 556 -18.43 -15.12 -19.09
N ASP A 557 -17.53 -15.44 -18.17
CA ASP A 557 -17.50 -14.95 -16.81
C ASP A 557 -16.53 -13.75 -16.75
N LYS A 558 -16.98 -12.62 -16.20
CA LYS A 558 -16.16 -11.42 -16.02
C LYS A 558 -16.02 -11.11 -14.54
N LYS A 559 -14.82 -10.78 -14.05
CA LYS A 559 -14.64 -10.24 -12.69
C LYS A 559 -15.60 -9.07 -12.49
N THR A 560 -16.34 -9.04 -11.38
CA THR A 560 -17.03 -7.82 -10.96
C THR A 560 -15.97 -6.77 -10.61
N PRO A 561 -16.20 -5.49 -10.93
CA PRO A 561 -15.40 -4.43 -10.34
C PRO A 561 -15.59 -4.47 -8.81
N PRO A 562 -14.63 -3.98 -8.00
CA PRO A 562 -14.93 -3.58 -6.64
C PRO A 562 -16.08 -2.55 -6.63
N HIS A 563 -16.79 -2.44 -5.51
CA HIS A 563 -17.89 -1.49 -5.27
C HIS A 563 -19.24 -1.75 -5.99
N GLU A 564 -19.80 -2.96 -5.92
CA GLU A 564 -21.27 -3.16 -6.05
C GLU A 564 -21.94 -3.59 -4.73
N LYS A 565 -21.16 -4.01 -3.72
CA LYS A 565 -21.57 -4.18 -2.31
C LYS A 565 -20.40 -3.80 -1.38
N PRO A 566 -20.66 -3.24 -0.19
CA PRO A 566 -19.62 -2.91 0.77
C PRO A 566 -19.01 -4.17 1.39
N SER A 567 -17.68 -4.20 1.49
CA SER A 567 -16.91 -5.26 2.15
C SER A 567 -17.14 -5.30 3.66
N LEU A 568 -17.38 -4.15 4.27
CA LEU A 568 -17.54 -3.96 5.71
C LEU A 568 -18.94 -3.42 6.07
N ALA A 569 -19.54 -3.97 7.13
CA ALA A 569 -20.62 -3.32 7.89
C ALA A 569 -20.11 -3.00 9.32
N LEU A 570 -20.47 -1.82 9.83
CA LEU A 570 -19.93 -1.26 11.06
C LEU A 570 -21.02 -0.90 12.07
N ALA A 571 -20.92 -1.47 13.27
CA ALA A 571 -21.70 -1.07 14.43
C ALA A 571 -20.79 -0.42 15.48
N VAL A 572 -21.22 0.71 16.05
CA VAL A 572 -20.51 1.39 17.14
C VAL A 572 -21.42 1.45 18.37
N ARG A 573 -20.93 0.94 19.49
CA ARG A 573 -21.47 1.15 20.84
C ARG A 573 -20.67 2.24 21.54
N ILE A 574 -21.37 3.17 22.18
CA ILE A 574 -20.78 4.24 23.00
C ILE A 574 -21.39 4.17 24.40
N ASP A 575 -20.54 3.96 25.40
CA ASP A 575 -20.93 4.07 26.80
C ASP A 575 -21.33 5.52 27.11
N GLU A 576 -22.54 5.72 27.65
CA GLU A 576 -23.01 7.03 28.12
C GLU A 576 -23.31 7.00 29.64
N SER A 577 -22.62 6.16 30.39
CA SER A 577 -22.62 6.16 31.86
C SER A 577 -21.91 7.39 32.48
N GLY A 578 -21.93 7.50 33.81
CA GLY A 578 -21.41 8.64 34.56
C GLY A 578 -19.88 8.73 34.65
N SER A 579 -19.13 7.64 34.40
CA SER A 579 -17.66 7.64 34.40
C SER A 579 -17.10 8.48 33.24
N MET A 580 -17.75 8.43 32.08
CA MET A 580 -17.45 9.20 30.87
C MET A 580 -17.49 10.74 31.05
N LEU A 581 -17.92 11.25 32.21
CA LEU A 581 -17.80 12.66 32.61
C LEU A 581 -16.35 13.05 32.98
N LYS A 582 -15.54 12.10 33.44
CA LYS A 582 -14.13 12.33 33.79
C LYS A 582 -13.33 12.68 32.52
N ASP A 583 -12.30 13.50 32.65
CA ASP A 583 -11.30 13.81 31.60
C ASP A 583 -11.88 14.20 30.21
N ASN A 584 -13.11 14.74 30.14
CA ASN A 584 -13.86 15.03 28.90
C ASN A 584 -14.03 13.81 27.95
N ARG A 585 -13.98 12.58 28.47
CA ARG A 585 -14.02 11.32 27.69
C ARG A 585 -15.22 11.23 26.74
N ILE A 586 -16.39 11.69 27.18
CA ILE A 586 -17.61 11.76 26.35
C ILE A 586 -17.47 12.69 25.14
N ASP A 587 -16.71 13.78 25.25
CA ASP A 587 -16.53 14.74 24.17
C ASP A 587 -15.57 14.17 23.11
N SER A 588 -14.51 13.47 23.54
CA SER A 588 -13.66 12.68 22.65
C SER A 588 -14.42 11.53 21.97
N ALA A 589 -15.33 10.85 22.69
CA ALA A 589 -16.21 9.84 22.10
C ALA A 589 -17.20 10.45 21.07
N ARG A 590 -17.74 11.65 21.33
CA ARG A 590 -18.57 12.41 20.39
C ARG A 590 -17.78 12.81 19.13
N LEU A 591 -16.55 13.31 19.28
CA LEU A 591 -15.64 13.64 18.18
C LEU A 591 -15.32 12.40 17.32
N ALA A 592 -14.96 11.28 17.96
CA ALA A 592 -14.69 10.02 17.27
C ALA A 592 -15.94 9.48 16.54
N ALA A 593 -17.13 9.58 17.14
CA ALA A 593 -18.39 9.19 16.51
C ALA A 593 -18.73 10.06 15.28
N LEU A 594 -18.49 11.37 15.34
CA LEU A 594 -18.64 12.29 14.21
C LEU A 594 -17.64 11.96 13.09
N ALA A 595 -16.38 11.69 13.43
CA ALA A 595 -15.35 11.30 12.46
C ALA A 595 -15.69 9.98 11.75
N VAL A 596 -16.10 8.95 12.49
CA VAL A 596 -16.55 7.66 11.92
C VAL A 596 -17.82 7.81 11.10
N ALA A 597 -18.77 8.66 11.51
CA ALA A 597 -19.97 8.95 10.72
C ALA A 597 -19.63 9.64 9.39
N SER A 598 -18.71 10.60 9.39
CA SER A 598 -18.23 11.27 8.17
C SER A 598 -17.46 10.31 7.25
N PHE A 599 -16.56 9.49 7.82
CA PHE A 599 -15.82 8.47 7.10
C PHE A 599 -16.74 7.44 6.43
N ALA A 600 -17.67 6.84 7.18
CA ALA A 600 -18.62 5.86 6.66
C ALA A 600 -19.55 6.44 5.58
N LYS A 601 -19.97 7.71 5.74
CA LYS A 601 -20.77 8.46 4.75
C LYS A 601 -20.03 8.66 3.43
N LYS A 602 -18.72 8.90 3.47
CA LYS A 602 -17.87 9.07 2.27
C LYS A 602 -17.51 7.73 1.61
N MET A 603 -17.19 6.71 2.42
CA MET A 603 -16.84 5.37 1.95
C MET A 603 -18.05 4.46 1.66
N SER A 604 -19.28 4.97 1.78
CA SER A 604 -20.55 4.22 1.61
C SER A 604 -20.69 2.96 2.48
N ILE A 605 -20.15 3.00 3.70
CA ILE A 605 -20.17 1.88 4.67
C ILE A 605 -21.51 1.87 5.43
N PRO A 606 -22.23 0.73 5.49
CA PRO A 606 -23.37 0.54 6.38
C PRO A 606 -22.95 0.77 7.83
N LEU A 607 -23.51 1.80 8.46
CA LEU A 607 -23.19 2.23 9.81
C LEU A 607 -24.41 2.23 10.72
N MET A 608 -24.22 1.76 11.95
CA MET A 608 -25.17 1.85 13.07
C MET A 608 -24.45 2.41 14.31
N ILE A 609 -25.03 3.37 15.02
CA ILE A 609 -24.46 3.98 16.24
C ILE A 609 -25.50 4.00 17.34
N TYR A 610 -25.24 3.26 18.44
CA TYR A 610 -26.02 3.30 19.68
C TYR A 610 -25.17 3.85 20.83
N GLY A 611 -25.75 4.75 21.62
CA GLY A 611 -25.31 5.05 22.98
C GLY A 611 -26.16 4.29 24.00
N ASP A 612 -25.64 3.98 25.19
CA ASP A 612 -26.43 3.34 26.24
C ASP A 612 -26.06 3.74 27.68
N THR A 613 -27.04 3.59 28.57
CA THR A 613 -26.86 3.71 30.02
C THR A 613 -27.98 2.97 30.75
N ALA A 614 -27.84 2.79 32.06
CA ALA A 614 -28.73 2.00 32.90
C ALA A 614 -29.27 2.79 34.12
N ASP A 615 -30.33 2.24 34.72
CA ASP A 615 -30.96 2.65 35.98
C ASP A 615 -31.60 4.06 36.07
N LEU A 616 -31.92 4.70 34.94
CA LEU A 616 -32.60 6.01 34.91
C LEU A 616 -33.90 6.04 35.75
N SER A 617 -34.63 4.94 35.83
CA SER A 617 -35.75 4.79 36.77
C SER A 617 -36.07 3.33 37.09
N SER A 618 -36.90 3.11 38.11
CA SER A 618 -37.40 1.76 38.47
C SER A 618 -38.17 1.04 37.36
N ARG A 619 -38.61 1.75 36.31
CA ARG A 619 -39.22 1.20 35.08
C ARG A 619 -38.30 1.21 33.86
N GLU A 620 -37.23 1.98 33.89
CA GLU A 620 -36.26 2.15 32.79
C GLU A 620 -34.87 1.79 33.32
N LYS A 621 -34.61 0.48 33.38
CA LYS A 621 -33.35 -0.10 33.84
C LYS A 621 -32.25 -0.05 32.78
N THR A 622 -32.62 0.07 31.51
CA THR A 622 -31.67 0.18 30.41
C THR A 622 -32.27 1.07 29.33
N SER A 623 -31.59 2.18 29.07
CA SER A 623 -31.91 3.15 28.03
C SER A 623 -30.88 3.01 26.92
N ILE A 624 -31.36 2.80 25.69
CA ILE A 624 -30.50 2.78 24.50
C ILE A 624 -30.89 3.94 23.60
N TYR A 625 -29.94 4.80 23.28
CA TYR A 625 -30.08 5.93 22.38
C TYR A 625 -29.63 5.52 20.98
N SER A 626 -30.59 5.24 20.10
CA SER A 626 -30.32 4.95 18.69
C SER A 626 -30.07 6.27 17.95
N TYR A 627 -28.80 6.54 17.63
CA TYR A 627 -28.41 7.74 16.87
C TYR A 627 -28.56 7.49 15.36
N LYS A 628 -28.16 6.30 14.89
CA LYS A 628 -28.36 5.81 13.52
C LYS A 628 -28.57 4.28 13.49
N GLU A 629 -29.56 3.83 12.74
CA GLU A 629 -29.76 2.44 12.26
C GLU A 629 -29.11 2.27 10.87
N PHE A 630 -28.87 1.05 10.39
CA PHE A 630 -28.34 0.84 9.03
C PHE A 630 -29.22 1.49 7.95
N GLU A 631 -30.55 1.32 8.04
CA GLU A 631 -31.56 1.87 7.11
C GLU A 631 -31.76 3.39 7.17
N ASP A 632 -31.26 4.08 8.21
CA ASP A 632 -31.39 5.54 8.31
C ASP A 632 -30.49 6.25 7.29
N ASP A 633 -30.97 7.34 6.71
CA ASP A 633 -30.09 8.27 6.00
C ASP A 633 -29.24 9.11 6.99
N PHE A 634 -28.19 9.76 6.48
CA PHE A 634 -27.27 10.57 7.29
C PHE A 634 -27.81 11.97 7.62
N ARG A 635 -29.08 12.31 7.32
CA ARG A 635 -29.62 13.66 7.60
C ARG A 635 -29.81 13.89 9.10
N TYR A 636 -29.32 15.04 9.56
CA TYR A 636 -29.30 15.46 10.97
C TYR A 636 -28.58 14.51 11.95
N LEU A 637 -27.87 13.48 11.47
CA LEU A 637 -27.10 12.57 12.33
C LEU A 637 -26.08 13.34 13.18
N GLU A 638 -25.35 14.26 12.55
CA GLU A 638 -24.33 15.09 13.18
C GLU A 638 -24.91 15.88 14.38
N ALA A 639 -26.12 16.46 14.22
CA ALA A 639 -26.84 17.14 15.29
C ALA A 639 -27.41 16.18 16.35
N LYS A 640 -27.79 14.94 16.00
CA LYS A 640 -28.13 13.91 17.00
C LYS A 640 -26.91 13.57 17.85
N LEU A 641 -25.75 13.28 17.22
CA LEU A 641 -24.53 12.86 17.92
C LEU A 641 -24.07 13.89 18.96
N VAL A 642 -24.24 15.19 18.70
CA VAL A 642 -23.95 16.24 19.70
C VAL A 642 -24.72 16.06 21.02
N THR A 643 -25.95 15.53 20.98
CA THR A 643 -26.78 15.31 22.19
C THR A 643 -26.28 14.18 23.11
N MET A 644 -25.19 13.49 22.77
CA MET A 644 -24.51 12.51 23.64
C MET A 644 -24.01 13.15 24.95
N LYS A 645 -24.30 12.51 26.08
CA LYS A 645 -23.93 13.00 27.41
C LYS A 645 -23.84 11.89 28.46
N PRO A 646 -22.97 11.99 29.47
CA PRO A 646 -22.89 11.01 30.54
C PRO A 646 -24.17 11.06 31.39
N ARG A 647 -24.64 9.89 31.85
CA ARG A 647 -25.88 9.76 32.64
C ARG A 647 -25.64 8.99 33.95
N GLN A 648 -25.89 7.69 34.01
CA GLN A 648 -25.82 6.90 35.25
C GLN A 648 -24.93 5.66 35.12
N ASN A 649 -25.52 4.48 35.02
CA ASN A 649 -24.86 3.18 35.04
C ASN A 649 -24.68 2.62 33.60
N ASN A 650 -24.07 1.46 33.42
CA ASN A 650 -23.97 0.76 32.13
C ASN A 650 -24.44 -0.72 32.23
N ARG A 651 -25.02 -1.24 31.15
CA ARG A 651 -25.51 -2.63 31.07
C ARG A 651 -25.25 -3.23 29.69
N ASP A 652 -24.01 -3.61 29.50
CA ASP A 652 -23.33 -3.87 28.23
C ASP A 652 -23.91 -5.04 27.42
N GLY A 653 -24.36 -6.12 28.06
CA GLY A 653 -24.90 -7.28 27.36
C GLY A 653 -26.14 -6.97 26.50
N VAL A 654 -27.00 -6.04 26.93
CA VAL A 654 -28.21 -5.64 26.22
C VAL A 654 -27.93 -4.91 24.88
N PRO A 655 -27.21 -3.77 24.84
CA PRO A 655 -26.86 -3.08 23.61
C PRO A 655 -25.94 -3.94 22.74
N LEU A 656 -24.97 -4.66 23.31
CA LEU A 656 -24.12 -5.57 22.54
C LEU A 656 -24.96 -6.64 21.83
N ARG A 657 -25.92 -7.29 22.52
CA ARG A 657 -26.81 -8.30 21.89
C ARG A 657 -27.67 -7.71 20.77
N LEU A 658 -28.20 -6.50 20.96
CA LEU A 658 -29.05 -5.82 19.96
C LEU A 658 -28.27 -5.37 18.72
N LEU A 659 -27.10 -4.76 18.92
CA LEU A 659 -26.19 -4.36 17.84
C LEU A 659 -25.69 -5.60 17.08
N SER A 660 -25.27 -6.65 17.80
CA SER A 660 -24.73 -7.88 17.20
C SER A 660 -25.77 -8.66 16.40
N GLN A 661 -27.02 -8.74 16.87
CA GLN A 661 -28.08 -9.40 16.10
C GLN A 661 -28.38 -8.68 14.78
N LYS A 662 -28.40 -7.35 14.77
CA LYS A 662 -28.61 -6.55 13.55
C LYS A 662 -27.42 -6.65 12.61
N LEU A 663 -26.20 -6.50 13.13
CA LEU A 663 -24.97 -6.63 12.36
C LEU A 663 -24.77 -8.05 11.78
N ALA A 664 -25.20 -9.10 12.51
CA ALA A 664 -25.18 -10.47 12.01
C ALA A 664 -26.15 -10.67 10.81
N ALA A 665 -27.27 -9.94 10.76
CA ALA A 665 -28.22 -9.97 9.65
C ALA A 665 -27.77 -9.22 8.39
N GLU A 666 -26.72 -8.40 8.46
CA GLU A 666 -26.20 -7.65 7.32
C GLU A 666 -25.55 -8.55 6.24
N ASN A 667 -25.51 -8.04 5.01
CA ASN A 667 -24.99 -8.77 3.84
C ASN A 667 -23.51 -8.49 3.52
N ALA A 668 -22.79 -7.74 4.37
CA ALA A 668 -21.36 -7.47 4.22
C ALA A 668 -20.50 -8.71 4.56
N THR A 669 -19.32 -8.80 3.95
CA THR A 669 -18.35 -9.89 4.17
C THR A 669 -17.67 -9.79 5.53
N THR A 670 -17.31 -8.58 5.95
CA THR A 670 -16.73 -8.26 7.26
C THR A 670 -17.78 -7.54 8.10
N LYS A 671 -17.92 -7.94 9.36
CA LYS A 671 -18.95 -7.44 10.29
C LYS A 671 -18.28 -6.98 11.57
N LEU A 672 -18.07 -5.68 11.74
CA LEU A 672 -17.30 -5.12 12.84
C LEU A 672 -18.19 -4.41 13.87
N LEU A 673 -18.05 -4.78 15.14
CA LEU A 673 -18.63 -4.06 16.27
C LEU A 673 -17.51 -3.46 17.12
N ILE A 674 -17.51 -2.12 17.22
CA ILE A 674 -16.59 -1.36 18.07
C ILE A 674 -17.32 -0.95 19.34
N ASN A 675 -16.72 -1.27 20.49
CA ASN A 675 -17.21 -0.93 21.82
C ASN A 675 -16.33 0.16 22.44
N ILE A 676 -16.86 1.39 22.54
CA ILE A 676 -16.21 2.53 23.18
C ILE A 676 -16.73 2.63 24.62
N SER A 677 -15.88 2.43 25.62
CA SER A 677 -16.21 2.52 27.05
C SER A 677 -14.97 2.84 27.89
N ASP A 678 -15.15 3.39 29.09
CA ASP A 678 -14.09 3.86 29.98
C ASP A 678 -13.98 3.12 31.32
N GLY A 679 -14.78 2.06 31.54
CA GLY A 679 -14.85 1.40 32.85
C GLY A 679 -15.45 -0.01 32.84
N GLN A 680 -15.87 -0.45 34.04
CA GLN A 680 -16.45 -1.78 34.28
C GLN A 680 -17.98 -1.78 34.19
N PRO A 681 -18.60 -2.90 33.75
CA PRO A 681 -20.05 -3.06 33.74
C PRO A 681 -20.66 -3.01 35.15
N LYS A 682 -21.63 -2.10 35.36
CA LYS A 682 -22.24 -1.84 36.67
C LYS A 682 -23.67 -1.31 36.54
N ALA A 683 -24.66 -2.10 36.94
CA ALA A 683 -26.09 -1.69 37.02
C ALA A 683 -26.91 -2.48 38.06
N LEU A 684 -28.07 -1.96 38.46
CA LEU A 684 -28.88 -2.45 39.59
C LEU A 684 -29.91 -3.55 39.20
N PRO A 685 -30.16 -4.55 40.08
CA PRO A 685 -29.68 -4.64 41.46
C PRO A 685 -28.32 -5.33 41.61
N ASP A 686 -27.91 -6.16 40.65
CA ASP A 686 -26.83 -7.14 40.81
C ASP A 686 -26.01 -7.40 39.53
N TYR A 687 -26.01 -6.48 38.55
CA TYR A 687 -25.21 -6.58 37.33
C TYR A 687 -23.84 -5.95 37.54
N THR A 688 -22.90 -6.72 38.09
CA THR A 688 -21.48 -6.34 38.29
C THR A 688 -20.57 -7.58 38.18
N GLY A 689 -19.25 -7.35 38.05
CA GLY A 689 -18.23 -8.39 38.17
C GLY A 689 -18.43 -9.59 37.26
N ASP A 690 -18.24 -10.80 37.78
CA ASP A 690 -18.34 -12.04 37.01
C ASP A 690 -19.71 -12.24 36.35
N LYS A 691 -20.80 -11.78 36.96
CA LYS A 691 -22.15 -11.90 36.36
C LYS A 691 -22.23 -11.13 35.04
N ALA A 692 -21.75 -9.89 35.03
CA ALA A 692 -21.74 -9.05 33.85
C ALA A 692 -20.67 -9.50 32.83
N LYS A 693 -19.49 -9.91 33.29
CA LYS A 693 -18.44 -10.46 32.43
C LYS A 693 -18.91 -11.70 31.68
N ASN A 694 -19.54 -12.66 32.37
CA ASN A 694 -20.04 -13.89 31.77
C ASN A 694 -21.17 -13.61 30.76
N ASP A 695 -22.02 -12.62 31.00
CA ASP A 695 -23.08 -12.20 30.08
C ASP A 695 -22.50 -11.60 28.79
N ILE A 696 -21.61 -10.60 28.91
CA ILE A 696 -20.88 -9.99 27.77
C ILE A 696 -20.13 -11.07 26.96
N GLN A 697 -19.41 -11.96 27.63
CA GLN A 697 -18.68 -13.05 26.98
C GLN A 697 -19.61 -14.09 26.34
N THR A 698 -20.79 -14.35 26.90
CA THR A 698 -21.79 -15.23 26.28
C THR A 698 -22.32 -14.61 24.98
N VAL A 699 -22.66 -13.32 25.00
CA VAL A 699 -23.11 -12.58 23.80
C VAL A 699 -22.03 -12.59 22.71
N MET A 700 -20.77 -12.27 23.04
CA MET A 700 -19.69 -12.28 22.06
C MET A 700 -19.51 -13.67 21.42
N ASN A 701 -19.41 -14.73 22.23
CA ASN A 701 -19.29 -16.11 21.74
C ASN A 701 -20.49 -16.59 20.89
N GLU A 702 -21.68 -16.02 21.08
CA GLU A 702 -22.88 -16.36 20.29
C GLU A 702 -22.84 -15.78 18.87
N PHE A 703 -22.35 -14.54 18.71
CA PHE A 703 -22.33 -13.84 17.42
C PHE A 703 -20.98 -13.87 16.68
N GLU A 704 -19.86 -14.17 17.35
CA GLU A 704 -18.59 -14.51 16.68
C GLU A 704 -18.77 -15.72 15.75
N ARG A 705 -19.55 -16.72 16.18
CA ARG A 705 -19.96 -17.88 15.36
C ARG A 705 -20.86 -17.52 14.17
N GLN A 706 -21.36 -16.28 14.13
CA GLN A 706 -22.16 -15.70 13.05
C GLN A 706 -21.36 -14.68 12.23
N GLY A 707 -20.04 -14.60 12.45
CA GLY A 707 -19.10 -13.74 11.71
C GLY A 707 -18.91 -12.33 12.26
N VAL A 708 -19.43 -12.01 13.45
CA VAL A 708 -19.24 -10.68 14.08
C VAL A 708 -17.87 -10.60 14.77
N ILE A 709 -17.07 -9.61 14.39
CA ILE A 709 -15.78 -9.25 14.99
C ILE A 709 -16.02 -8.17 16.06
N TYR A 710 -15.47 -8.36 17.25
CA TYR A 710 -15.55 -7.41 18.37
C TYR A 710 -14.20 -6.74 18.64
N LEU A 711 -14.22 -5.42 18.82
CA LEU A 711 -13.07 -4.64 19.29
C LEU A 711 -13.49 -3.68 20.42
N ALA A 712 -12.67 -3.61 21.47
CA ALA A 712 -12.86 -2.70 22.59
C ALA A 712 -11.87 -1.54 22.51
N ALA A 713 -12.38 -0.33 22.31
CA ALA A 713 -11.66 0.93 22.43
C ALA A 713 -11.81 1.42 23.88
N ALA A 714 -10.76 1.24 24.68
CA ALA A 714 -10.76 1.63 26.08
C ALA A 714 -10.26 3.06 26.24
N ILE A 715 -11.05 3.90 26.89
CA ILE A 715 -10.70 5.29 27.18
C ILE A 715 -10.29 5.43 28.65
N GLY A 716 -9.09 5.94 28.92
CA GLY A 716 -8.64 6.22 30.29
C GLY A 716 -8.08 5.01 31.06
N ASP A 717 -8.33 4.96 32.37
CA ASP A 717 -7.47 4.24 33.33
C ASP A 717 -7.78 2.74 33.50
N ASP A 718 -9.03 2.30 33.34
CA ASP A 718 -9.53 0.93 33.64
C ASP A 718 -9.16 -0.14 32.57
N LYS A 719 -8.01 0.06 31.91
CA LYS A 719 -7.51 -0.71 30.77
C LYS A 719 -7.49 -2.22 31.02
N GLU A 720 -6.96 -2.64 32.17
CA GLU A 720 -6.85 -4.06 32.51
C GLU A 720 -8.22 -4.73 32.70
N ALA A 721 -9.23 -4.00 33.19
CA ALA A 721 -10.56 -4.55 33.42
C ALA A 721 -11.28 -4.84 32.09
N ILE A 722 -11.24 -3.88 31.15
CA ILE A 722 -11.80 -4.05 29.80
C ILE A 722 -11.04 -5.17 29.05
N LYS A 723 -9.71 -5.18 29.12
CA LYS A 723 -8.85 -6.24 28.54
C LYS A 723 -9.16 -7.64 29.11
N ASN A 724 -9.54 -7.73 30.38
CA ASN A 724 -9.97 -8.97 31.04
C ASN A 724 -11.40 -9.43 30.68
N ILE A 725 -12.21 -8.59 30.02
CA ILE A 725 -13.54 -8.93 29.52
C ILE A 725 -13.48 -9.29 28.02
N PHE A 726 -12.85 -8.45 27.20
CA PHE A 726 -12.80 -8.61 25.74
C PHE A 726 -11.63 -9.45 25.22
N GLY A 727 -10.58 -9.64 26.02
CA GLY A 727 -9.39 -10.41 25.68
C GLY A 727 -8.24 -9.56 25.12
N SER A 728 -7.01 -10.02 25.33
CA SER A 728 -5.77 -9.28 25.01
C SER A 728 -5.54 -9.00 23.52
N GLN A 729 -6.21 -9.71 22.62
CA GLN A 729 -6.09 -9.58 21.17
C GLN A 729 -7.14 -8.65 20.54
N ARG A 730 -8.11 -8.16 21.33
CA ARG A 730 -9.28 -7.38 20.86
C ARG A 730 -9.41 -6.02 21.54
N PHE A 731 -8.31 -5.57 22.15
CA PHE A 731 -8.23 -4.39 22.99
C PHE A 731 -7.32 -3.36 22.32
N ILE A 732 -7.78 -2.11 22.24
CA ILE A 732 -6.99 -0.97 21.81
C ILE A 732 -6.85 -0.02 22.99
N ASP A 733 -5.60 0.29 23.33
CA ASP A 733 -5.27 1.34 24.27
C ASP A 733 -5.38 2.69 23.54
N ILE A 734 -6.28 3.56 23.99
CA ILE A 734 -6.46 4.91 23.46
C ILE A 734 -6.17 5.89 24.60
N GLY A 735 -4.89 5.98 24.96
CA GLY A 735 -4.39 6.85 26.02
C GLY A 735 -4.33 8.32 25.65
N ASP A 736 -4.28 8.66 24.36
CA ASP A 736 -4.36 10.03 23.86
C ASP A 736 -5.76 10.33 23.33
N LEU A 737 -6.43 11.29 23.97
CA LEU A 737 -7.79 11.73 23.63
C LEU A 737 -7.86 12.61 22.38
N THR A 738 -6.70 13.06 21.86
CA THR A 738 -6.59 13.96 20.71
C THR A 738 -6.40 13.20 19.39
N THR A 739 -5.66 12.09 19.39
CA THR A 739 -5.44 11.24 18.19
C THR A 739 -6.59 10.25 17.94
N PHE A 740 -7.39 9.94 18.96
CA PHE A 740 -8.48 8.95 18.93
C PHE A 740 -9.33 8.94 17.65
N PRO A 741 -9.81 10.07 17.08
CA PRO A 741 -10.61 10.04 15.86
C PRO A 741 -9.84 9.53 14.63
N GLU A 742 -8.54 9.78 14.53
CA GLU A 742 -7.66 9.25 13.48
C GLU A 742 -7.33 7.77 13.73
N ASP A 743 -6.91 7.41 14.95
CA ASP A 743 -6.58 6.02 15.32
C ASP A 743 -7.77 5.07 15.05
N LEU A 744 -8.99 5.51 15.35
CA LEU A 744 -10.22 4.75 15.12
C LEU A 744 -10.50 4.54 13.62
N ILE A 745 -10.24 5.53 12.77
CA ILE A 745 -10.40 5.40 11.31
C ILE A 745 -9.28 4.52 10.71
N GLN A 746 -8.02 4.71 11.13
CA GLN A 746 -6.89 3.86 10.75
C GLN A 746 -7.03 2.39 11.22
N LEU A 747 -7.87 2.15 12.23
CA LEU A 747 -8.27 0.82 12.66
C LEU A 747 -9.39 0.25 11.79
N ILE A 748 -10.44 1.01 11.51
CA ILE A 748 -11.55 0.58 10.64
C ILE A 748 -11.02 0.20 9.25
N SER A 749 -10.03 0.93 8.73
CA SER A 749 -9.38 0.64 7.45
C SER A 749 -8.51 -0.63 7.39
N ARG A 750 -8.41 -1.40 8.48
CA ARG A 750 -7.80 -2.74 8.50
C ARG A 750 -8.83 -3.87 8.31
N TYR A 751 -10.11 -3.52 8.24
CA TYR A 751 -11.26 -4.43 8.12
C TYR A 751 -12.19 -4.08 6.94
N LEU A 752 -11.84 -3.02 6.20
CA LEU A 752 -12.40 -2.71 4.88
C LEU A 752 -11.89 -3.71 3.84
#